data_AF-A0AAN5CCL0-F1
#
_entry.id   AF-A0AAN5CCL0-F1
#
_cell.length_a   1.000
_cell.length_b   1.000
_cell.length_c   1.000
_cell.angle_alpha   90.00
_cell.angle_beta   90.00
_cell.angle_gamma   90.00
#
_symmetry.space_group_name_H-M   'P 1'
#
loop_
_entity.id
_entity.type
_entity.pdbx_description
1 polymer ?
#
loop_
_entity_poly.entity_id
_entity_poly.type
_entity_poly.pdbx_seq_one_letter_code
_entity_poly.pdbx_strand_id
1 'polypeptide(L)'
;YEDCKSVQELITMPPIDVAQEMRKSTLAKRLESAGAQDTVFLVQTLAALVVHSSADPSPFLREAVQVCFIDEITRESLYKVGRETIATILNANPSALDALINIIDRNIDHIEEHVMDIFASAPLHLCRIDENVVGGVLGKWLIGRAPETPGNRVARRVLSALNWGNDESGEKLWLDVKVHKMCAETVLKAHIAQSTRTSGVIATLSRLLYSTEYDQNFSQFCWQQLIRLKLPNQEISKADDSDVVAKFLNGIQYSLSSADEFASSGLKCLGELVTTGATTAAAVLLTRALALHYERASVITENENFQPVFEQVIHSDQSSYAYQLYAGPSSELTRIVRLIACAITHDVRQVAYPSLFLRVWVDALVVKRATVFSTDVSLQLLGTVARLAFELDPQGFFGIIDQLRTAHTMLSTWDESTQGYLYKVYGDASPPPFIPSSHLSVSTWASFVCLCVEDDAFGAFHTALYEKFSQNEDATLEEAMAEAATKSPYSLPMERLPVFRWMEFSRLLKSSDKVNKDLPVLALTLQRLSQQLFTPRSANGKKLQLANKYVATNKEKWQSFEDFLYSIPDGPLKILPKAVARWIKAVAEISPTTFGDFSRLDLGHLLRAVLAEDDKAPWLDFVNMEMITALRNDDSKMYATLCHLKGRPLPSKSRTVDGYQRAPMRRHGSRALPFPLLPEHPALPPPPKLERSTTSDELLNLTVNNILNSLSELADKFSNTTKNTEQKDIEYCEILKKLHTPTSVHLDIMVTCSPACQKPAVRSVKVKSTKVNKIAESAKTVNREERAATVNECQRLVTDMAALHCASIEHIARQLCSFVDSVSGTVDRDHVEKVACLLFARIFSSSSSLNTFPTAMTSLNQALKTLANSFIIYRPDEYGQIVDLVMGGFPLSSGVIECFHPELLSSAEFVETFKRLSEMVQKPELCQRATALLARFSISYTTAISPVQLRPLMPLVLINVTAATSCTNKQLASVMRKICMTHFVDFTFHQYPENSSHGLELALKGCNMGTTPSALLNEIVKQLEHQRVDPKTCFDLVDAIIRVLEQADSSSCFPNLKKHSVTLNRLKQFLIERSSDCDFQEKESRKIQNLLDIFAHLESH
;
A
#
# COMPACT_ATOMS: atom_id res chain seq x y z
N TYR A 1 37.66 -30.35 31.60
CA TYR A 1 38.29 -29.63 30.47
C TYR A 1 39.26 -30.58 29.72
N GLU A 2 38.84 -31.79 29.32
CA GLU A 2 39.77 -32.75 28.67
C GLU A 2 39.24 -33.47 27.42
N ASP A 3 38.07 -33.14 26.86
CA ASP A 3 37.51 -33.91 25.72
C ASP A 3 36.97 -33.06 24.55
N CYS A 4 37.53 -31.86 24.30
CA CYS A 4 37.16 -31.07 23.13
C CYS A 4 38.25 -31.15 22.05
N LYS A 5 37.97 -31.89 20.96
CA LYS A 5 38.81 -31.95 19.76
C LYS A 5 38.81 -30.59 19.03
N SER A 6 39.96 -30.23 18.46
CA SER A 6 40.18 -28.97 17.75
C SER A 6 39.44 -28.91 16.40
N VAL A 7 39.18 -27.70 15.90
CA VAL A 7 38.53 -27.45 14.59
C VAL A 7 39.30 -28.12 13.43
N GLN A 8 40.62 -28.21 13.54
CA GLN A 8 41.49 -28.86 12.54
C GLN A 8 41.35 -30.40 12.53
N GLU A 9 41.10 -31.00 13.70
CA GLU A 9 40.83 -32.44 13.82
C GLU A 9 39.44 -32.79 13.27
N LEU A 10 38.45 -31.91 13.42
CA LEU A 10 37.11 -32.09 12.84
C LEU A 10 37.11 -32.01 11.30
N ILE A 11 37.94 -31.13 10.71
CA ILE A 11 38.04 -30.95 9.26
C ILE A 11 38.71 -32.15 8.56
N THR A 12 39.54 -32.91 9.28
CA THR A 12 40.28 -34.06 8.73
C THR A 12 39.55 -35.39 8.90
N MET A 13 38.42 -35.42 9.63
CA MET A 13 37.64 -36.63 9.88
C MET A 13 36.72 -37.00 8.71
N PRO A 14 36.52 -38.30 8.43
CA PRO A 14 35.51 -38.76 7.50
C PRO A 14 34.10 -38.32 7.93
N PRO A 15 33.19 -37.95 7.01
CA PRO A 15 31.84 -37.46 7.33
C PRO A 15 31.02 -38.41 8.22
N ILE A 16 31.26 -39.71 8.12
CA ILE A 16 30.61 -40.75 8.94
C ILE A 16 31.07 -40.69 10.41
N ASP A 17 32.37 -40.46 10.64
CA ASP A 17 32.94 -40.39 11.99
C ASP A 17 32.59 -39.06 12.65
N VAL A 18 32.53 -37.97 11.86
CA VAL A 18 31.98 -36.68 12.31
C VAL A 18 30.52 -36.84 12.73
N ALA A 19 29.71 -37.56 11.94
CA ALA A 19 28.31 -37.84 12.28
C ALA A 19 28.13 -38.71 13.53
N GLN A 20 29.08 -39.61 13.85
CA GLN A 20 29.07 -40.38 15.10
C GLN A 20 29.47 -39.51 16.30
N GLU A 21 30.48 -38.65 16.15
CA GLU A 21 30.88 -37.71 17.18
C GLU A 21 29.80 -36.63 17.42
N MET A 22 29.04 -36.29 16.37
CA MET A 22 27.84 -35.46 16.44
C MET A 22 26.75 -36.02 17.36
N ARG A 23 26.69 -37.33 17.57
CA ARG A 23 25.68 -37.97 18.42
C ARG A 23 26.04 -38.01 19.90
N LYS A 24 27.28 -37.70 20.27
CA LYS A 24 27.78 -37.81 21.66
C LYS A 24 27.52 -36.57 22.53
N SER A 25 27.18 -35.41 21.94
CA SER A 25 26.94 -34.16 22.68
C SER A 25 25.89 -33.28 21.99
N THR A 26 25.08 -32.56 22.77
CA THR A 26 24.00 -31.69 22.26
C THR A 26 24.54 -30.39 21.66
N LEU A 27 23.78 -29.77 20.75
CA LEU A 27 24.12 -28.47 20.15
C LEU A 27 24.42 -27.41 21.21
N ALA A 28 23.61 -27.31 22.26
CA ALA A 28 23.80 -26.36 23.36
C ALA A 28 25.19 -26.48 24.03
N LYS A 29 25.60 -27.71 24.40
CA LYS A 29 26.91 -27.96 25.03
C LYS A 29 28.10 -27.61 24.13
N ARG A 30 27.92 -27.68 22.81
CA ARG A 30 28.97 -27.32 21.84
C ARG A 30 29.11 -25.82 21.70
N LEU A 31 28.00 -25.09 21.78
CA LEU A 31 27.98 -23.63 21.68
C LEU A 31 28.52 -22.96 22.94
N GLU A 32 28.32 -23.56 24.13
CA GLU A 32 28.94 -23.10 25.38
C GLU A 32 30.48 -23.11 25.33
N SER A 33 31.07 -23.96 24.49
CA SER A 33 32.52 -24.08 24.32
C SER A 33 33.12 -23.21 23.21
N ALA A 34 32.29 -22.48 22.44
CA ALA A 34 32.68 -21.73 21.25
C ALA A 34 32.58 -20.20 21.47
N GLY A 35 33.48 -19.42 20.87
CA GLY A 35 33.38 -17.96 20.86
C GLY A 35 32.19 -17.47 20.01
N ALA A 36 31.70 -16.24 20.24
CA ALA A 36 30.47 -15.74 19.60
C ALA A 36 30.43 -15.82 18.06
N GLN A 37 31.56 -15.63 17.36
CA GLN A 37 31.65 -15.79 15.90
C GLN A 37 31.74 -17.27 15.47
N ASP A 38 32.40 -18.11 16.27
CA ASP A 38 32.53 -19.55 16.02
C ASP A 38 31.18 -20.26 16.17
N THR A 39 30.33 -19.77 17.07
CA THR A 39 28.95 -20.24 17.31
C THR A 39 28.06 -20.15 16.05
N VAL A 40 28.14 -19.04 15.32
CA VAL A 40 27.39 -18.84 14.06
C VAL A 40 27.87 -19.80 12.97
N PHE A 41 29.19 -19.86 12.78
CA PHE A 41 29.81 -20.73 11.78
C PHE A 41 29.54 -22.21 12.06
N LEU A 42 29.56 -22.61 13.34
CA LEU A 42 29.27 -23.96 13.77
C LEU A 42 27.84 -24.36 13.38
N VAL A 43 26.83 -23.56 13.72
CA VAL A 43 25.42 -23.89 13.41
C VAL A 43 25.20 -24.08 11.90
N GLN A 44 25.74 -23.21 11.05
CA GLN A 44 25.64 -23.34 9.59
C GLN A 44 26.39 -24.57 9.05
N THR A 45 27.59 -24.84 9.57
CA THR A 45 28.40 -26.00 9.15
C THR A 45 27.69 -27.31 9.51
N LEU A 46 27.08 -27.39 10.70
CA LEU A 46 26.30 -28.55 11.12
C LEU A 46 25.05 -28.74 10.26
N ALA A 47 24.36 -27.65 9.89
CA ALA A 47 23.24 -27.70 8.98
C ALA A 47 23.64 -28.29 7.61
N ALA A 48 24.77 -27.84 7.06
CA ALA A 48 25.32 -28.37 5.81
C ALA A 48 25.65 -29.87 5.92
N LEU A 49 26.26 -30.31 7.02
CA LEU A 49 26.56 -31.73 7.27
C LEU A 49 25.29 -32.59 7.35
N VAL A 50 24.27 -32.12 8.07
CA VAL A 50 22.98 -32.82 8.19
C VAL A 50 22.31 -32.97 6.83
N VAL A 51 22.34 -31.92 6.00
CA VAL A 51 21.80 -31.94 4.64
C VAL A 51 22.48 -32.96 3.72
N HIS A 52 23.79 -33.16 3.88
CA HIS A 52 24.54 -34.16 3.10
C HIS A 52 24.49 -35.57 3.70
N SER A 53 23.94 -35.72 4.90
CA SER A 53 23.73 -37.01 5.54
C SER A 53 22.43 -37.66 5.04
N SER A 54 22.39 -38.99 4.94
CA SER A 54 21.16 -39.73 4.65
C SER A 54 20.23 -39.88 5.88
N ALA A 55 20.51 -39.17 6.97
CA ALA A 55 19.80 -39.29 8.24
C ALA A 55 18.59 -38.36 8.29
N ASP A 56 17.59 -38.73 9.09
CA ASP A 56 16.42 -37.88 9.36
C ASP A 56 16.88 -36.55 10.01
N PRO A 57 16.56 -35.37 9.43
CA PRO A 57 16.97 -34.08 9.97
C PRO A 57 16.16 -33.65 11.22
N SER A 58 15.08 -34.36 11.56
CA SER A 58 14.16 -33.99 12.66
C SER A 58 14.81 -33.79 14.03
N PRO A 59 15.78 -34.62 14.48
CA PRO A 59 16.47 -34.40 15.76
C PRO A 59 17.27 -33.10 15.78
N PHE A 60 18.00 -32.81 14.68
CA PHE A 60 18.77 -31.57 14.57
C PHE A 60 17.86 -30.34 14.47
N LEU A 61 16.74 -30.42 13.75
CA LEU A 61 15.73 -29.36 13.72
C LEU A 61 15.21 -29.04 15.12
N ARG A 62 14.99 -30.04 15.98
CA ARG A 62 14.57 -29.82 17.36
C ARG A 62 15.61 -29.06 18.16
N GLU A 63 16.88 -29.46 18.06
CA GLU A 63 17.98 -28.78 18.75
C GLU A 63 18.19 -27.36 18.23
N ALA A 64 18.11 -27.15 16.91
CA ALA A 64 18.21 -25.84 16.29
C ALA A 64 17.07 -24.91 16.73
N VAL A 65 15.83 -25.41 16.81
CA VAL A 65 14.70 -24.62 17.34
C VAL A 65 14.91 -24.28 18.81
N GLN A 66 15.35 -25.24 19.62
CA GLN A 66 15.61 -25.02 21.03
C GLN A 66 16.64 -23.92 21.27
N VAL A 67 17.79 -24.00 20.60
CA VAL A 67 18.91 -23.09 20.81
C VAL A 67 18.70 -21.73 20.13
N CYS A 68 18.20 -21.70 18.90
CA CYS A 68 18.15 -20.46 18.14
C CYS A 68 16.86 -19.66 18.38
N PHE A 69 15.81 -20.27 18.93
CA PHE A 69 14.49 -19.64 19.02
C PHE A 69 13.79 -19.77 20.38
N ILE A 70 14.15 -20.76 21.23
CA ILE A 70 13.52 -20.95 22.55
C ILE A 70 14.42 -20.40 23.67
N ASP A 71 15.72 -20.69 23.64
CA ASP A 71 16.66 -20.25 24.68
C ASP A 71 16.87 -18.72 24.65
N GLU A 72 16.38 -18.03 25.69
CA GLU A 72 16.40 -16.57 25.81
C GLU A 72 17.82 -15.98 25.75
N ILE A 73 18.84 -16.72 26.19
CA ILE A 73 20.23 -16.24 26.23
C ILE A 73 20.82 -16.18 24.82
N THR A 74 20.57 -17.22 24.02
CA THR A 74 21.18 -17.36 22.68
C THR A 74 20.29 -16.85 21.55
N ARG A 75 18.96 -16.79 21.74
CA ARG A 75 17.97 -16.43 20.72
C ARG A 75 18.26 -15.09 20.04
N GLU A 76 18.52 -14.03 20.80
CA GLU A 76 18.79 -12.69 20.24
C GLU A 76 19.98 -12.66 19.28
N SER A 77 21.00 -13.49 19.54
CA SER A 77 22.20 -13.58 18.71
C SER A 77 22.08 -14.58 17.56
N LEU A 78 21.29 -15.65 17.72
CA LEU A 78 21.28 -16.79 16.79
C LEU A 78 20.02 -16.93 15.93
N TYR A 79 18.92 -16.22 16.19
CA TYR A 79 17.67 -16.42 15.43
C TYR A 79 17.84 -16.24 13.90
N LYS A 80 18.69 -15.30 13.46
CA LYS A 80 19.00 -15.07 12.03
C LYS A 80 19.70 -16.27 11.38
N VAL A 81 20.62 -16.89 12.12
CA VAL A 81 21.38 -18.05 11.65
C VAL A 81 20.52 -19.32 11.74
N GLY A 82 19.68 -19.40 12.77
CA GLY A 82 18.68 -20.46 12.94
C GLY A 82 17.69 -20.51 11.77
N ARG A 83 17.17 -19.36 11.31
CA ARG A 83 16.24 -19.35 10.15
C ARG A 83 16.92 -19.76 8.85
N GLU A 84 18.18 -19.39 8.64
CA GLU A 84 18.97 -19.80 7.47
C GLU A 84 19.28 -21.29 7.50
N THR A 85 19.56 -21.82 8.70
CA THR A 85 19.77 -23.25 8.95
C THR A 85 18.52 -24.05 8.60
N ILE A 86 17.36 -23.62 9.09
CA ILE A 86 16.07 -24.25 8.79
C ILE A 86 15.77 -24.17 7.29
N ALA A 87 16.01 -23.01 6.65
CA ALA A 87 15.83 -22.86 5.21
C ALA A 87 16.72 -23.81 4.41
N THR A 88 17.99 -23.98 4.82
CA THR A 88 18.95 -24.89 4.19
C THR A 88 18.49 -26.34 4.27
N ILE A 89 17.99 -26.76 5.45
CA ILE A 89 17.45 -28.11 5.66
C ILE A 89 16.21 -28.34 4.81
N LEU A 90 15.24 -27.42 4.82
CA LEU A 90 14.00 -27.56 4.04
C LEU A 90 14.26 -27.53 2.53
N ASN A 91 15.27 -26.81 2.06
CA ASN A 91 15.65 -26.80 0.65
C ASN A 91 16.14 -28.18 0.17
N ALA A 92 16.89 -28.89 1.03
CA ALA A 92 17.41 -30.21 0.71
C ALA A 92 16.41 -31.35 1.00
N ASN A 93 15.65 -31.23 2.09
CA ASN A 93 14.69 -32.21 2.57
C ASN A 93 13.31 -31.57 2.80
N PRO A 94 12.53 -31.29 1.73
CA PRO A 94 11.27 -30.56 1.86
C PRO A 94 10.16 -31.30 2.64
N SER A 95 10.29 -32.61 2.83
CA SER A 95 9.39 -33.43 3.67
C SER A 95 9.57 -33.19 5.17
N ALA A 96 10.65 -32.52 5.59
CA ALA A 96 10.91 -32.22 6.99
C ALA A 96 10.00 -31.12 7.56
N LEU A 97 9.19 -30.46 6.72
CA LEU A 97 8.27 -29.40 7.14
C LEU A 97 7.27 -29.87 8.20
N ASP A 98 6.71 -31.08 8.05
CA ASP A 98 5.74 -31.63 9.00
C ASP A 98 6.37 -31.86 10.38
N ALA A 99 7.61 -32.35 10.42
CA ALA A 99 8.36 -32.50 11.66
C ALA A 99 8.62 -31.14 12.34
N LEU A 100 9.03 -30.13 11.56
CA LEU A 100 9.26 -28.77 12.05
C LEU A 100 7.99 -28.15 12.65
N ILE A 101 6.84 -28.24 11.96
CA ILE A 101 5.57 -27.70 12.44
C ILE A 101 5.17 -28.36 13.77
N ASN A 102 5.34 -29.68 13.90
CA ASN A 102 5.07 -30.40 15.15
C ASN A 102 6.01 -30.02 16.29
N ILE A 103 7.30 -29.73 16.00
CA ILE A 103 8.26 -29.21 17.00
C ILE A 103 7.81 -27.83 17.48
N ILE A 104 7.37 -26.97 16.56
CA ILE A 104 6.89 -25.62 16.89
C ILE A 104 5.60 -25.69 17.73
N ASP A 105 4.62 -26.56 17.41
CA ASP A 105 3.36 -26.64 18.18
C ASP A 105 3.58 -26.90 19.67
N ARG A 106 4.58 -27.72 20.00
CA ARG A 106 4.93 -28.03 21.39
C ARG A 106 5.54 -26.85 22.15
N ASN A 107 6.09 -25.87 21.44
CA ASN A 107 6.87 -24.77 22.01
C ASN A 107 6.37 -23.38 21.59
N ILE A 108 5.22 -23.29 20.92
CA ILE A 108 4.78 -22.08 20.23
C ILE A 108 4.60 -20.88 21.18
N ASP A 109 4.23 -21.15 22.43
CA ASP A 109 4.05 -20.12 23.45
C ASP A 109 5.38 -19.64 24.06
N HIS A 110 6.45 -20.42 23.95
CA HIS A 110 7.81 -20.03 24.37
C HIS A 110 8.59 -19.29 23.27
N ILE A 111 8.27 -19.55 22.00
CA ILE A 111 8.92 -18.90 20.85
C ILE A 111 8.36 -17.48 20.62
N GLU A 112 7.10 -17.24 21.01
CA GLU A 112 6.40 -15.95 20.92
C GLU A 112 6.49 -15.29 19.53
N GLU A 113 7.03 -14.07 19.40
CA GLU A 113 7.07 -13.32 18.14
C GLU A 113 8.08 -13.88 17.13
N HIS A 114 9.13 -14.56 17.59
CA HIS A 114 10.21 -15.10 16.73
C HIS A 114 9.76 -16.29 15.88
N VAL A 115 8.56 -16.83 16.11
CA VAL A 115 8.03 -17.95 15.32
C VAL A 115 7.83 -17.56 13.86
N MET A 116 7.60 -16.27 13.60
CA MET A 116 7.52 -15.72 12.24
C MET A 116 8.88 -15.74 11.53
N ASP A 117 9.98 -15.56 12.27
CA ASP A 117 11.34 -15.53 11.73
C ASP A 117 11.79 -16.91 11.24
N ILE A 118 11.33 -17.99 11.87
CA ILE A 118 11.62 -19.38 11.47
C ILE A 118 11.28 -19.60 10.00
N PHE A 119 10.10 -19.13 9.57
CA PHE A 119 9.61 -19.30 8.20
C PHE A 119 9.91 -18.11 7.28
N ALA A 120 10.69 -17.13 7.73
CA ALA A 120 11.01 -15.94 6.94
C ALA A 120 11.78 -16.31 5.65
N SER A 121 12.79 -17.18 5.78
CA SER A 121 13.67 -17.61 4.68
C SER A 121 13.35 -19.01 4.14
N ALA A 122 12.35 -19.69 4.68
CA ALA A 122 12.04 -21.08 4.35
C ALA A 122 11.47 -21.24 2.91
N PRO A 123 11.96 -22.19 2.09
CA PRO A 123 11.46 -22.45 0.75
C PRO A 123 10.16 -23.28 0.77
N LEU A 124 9.12 -22.74 1.41
CA LEU A 124 7.85 -23.43 1.65
C LEU A 124 7.14 -23.91 0.38
N HIS A 125 7.35 -23.22 -0.75
CA HIS A 125 6.78 -23.63 -2.03
C HIS A 125 7.34 -24.96 -2.57
N LEU A 126 8.49 -25.41 -2.07
CA LEU A 126 9.09 -26.72 -2.39
C LEU A 126 8.64 -27.82 -1.42
N CYS A 127 7.97 -27.47 -0.34
CA CYS A 127 7.58 -28.42 0.71
C CYS A 127 6.26 -29.11 0.38
N ARG A 128 6.07 -30.28 0.97
CA ARG A 128 4.81 -31.02 0.98
C ARG A 128 4.38 -31.22 2.43
N ILE A 129 3.08 -31.23 2.66
CA ILE A 129 2.50 -31.39 3.99
C ILE A 129 1.35 -32.40 3.96
N ASP A 130 1.19 -33.11 5.07
CA ASP A 130 0.10 -34.06 5.25
C ASP A 130 -1.21 -33.42 5.73
N GLU A 131 -2.33 -34.08 5.41
CA GLU A 131 -3.68 -33.67 5.83
C GLU A 131 -3.80 -33.56 7.36
N ASN A 132 -3.10 -34.43 8.09
CA ASN A 132 -3.09 -34.44 9.56
C ASN A 132 -2.46 -33.18 10.13
N VAL A 133 -1.43 -32.64 9.48
CA VAL A 133 -0.76 -31.40 9.93
C VAL A 133 -1.62 -30.18 9.60
N VAL A 134 -2.27 -30.17 8.44
CA VAL A 134 -3.22 -29.11 8.05
C VAL A 134 -4.39 -29.04 9.02
N GLY A 135 -5.11 -30.15 9.23
CA GLY A 135 -6.30 -30.17 10.07
C GLY A 135 -5.99 -30.14 11.57
N GLY A 136 -4.93 -30.84 11.99
CA GLY A 136 -4.59 -31.02 13.41
C GLY A 136 -3.84 -29.83 13.99
N VAL A 137 -2.69 -29.46 13.42
CA VAL A 137 -1.80 -28.44 14.01
C VAL A 137 -2.13 -27.04 13.46
N LEU A 138 -2.09 -26.88 12.14
CA LEU A 138 -2.37 -25.58 11.53
C LEU A 138 -3.83 -25.15 11.76
N GLY A 139 -4.76 -26.11 11.72
CA GLY A 139 -6.16 -25.88 12.07
C GLY A 139 -6.35 -25.43 13.52
N LYS A 140 -5.68 -26.07 14.49
CA LYS A 140 -5.66 -25.63 15.90
C LYS A 140 -5.18 -24.18 16.04
N TRP A 141 -4.13 -23.79 15.32
CA TRP A 141 -3.62 -22.41 15.36
C TRP A 141 -4.55 -21.40 14.69
N LEU A 142 -5.14 -21.76 13.55
CA LEU A 142 -5.98 -20.87 12.74
C LEU A 142 -7.38 -20.68 13.35
N ILE A 143 -7.96 -21.73 13.95
CA ILE A 143 -9.30 -21.74 14.54
C ILE A 143 -9.26 -21.30 16.01
N GLY A 144 -8.30 -21.84 16.78
CA GLY A 144 -8.27 -21.65 18.24
C GLY A 144 -7.75 -20.27 18.65
N ARG A 145 -6.75 -19.74 17.94
CA ARG A 145 -6.05 -18.50 18.30
C ARG A 145 -6.57 -17.29 17.51
N ALA A 146 -6.57 -16.11 18.14
CA ALA A 146 -7.05 -14.89 17.51
C ALA A 146 -6.09 -14.41 16.38
N PRO A 147 -6.59 -13.67 15.35
CA PRO A 147 -5.81 -13.32 14.15
C PRO A 147 -4.47 -12.62 14.40
N GLU A 148 -4.35 -11.83 15.45
CA GLU A 148 -3.16 -11.08 15.88
C GLU A 148 -2.07 -11.96 16.48
N THR A 149 -2.42 -13.14 16.99
CA THR A 149 -1.47 -14.02 17.68
C THR A 149 -0.41 -14.59 16.73
N PRO A 150 0.85 -14.79 17.18
CA PRO A 150 1.92 -15.33 16.34
C PRO A 150 1.58 -16.67 15.69
N GLY A 151 0.92 -17.57 16.41
CA GLY A 151 0.54 -18.89 15.86
C GLY A 151 -0.46 -18.81 14.70
N ASN A 152 -1.45 -17.91 14.77
CA ASN A 152 -2.38 -17.69 13.66
C ASN A 152 -1.63 -17.07 12.46
N ARG A 153 -0.77 -16.08 12.69
CA ARG A 153 0.06 -15.44 11.64
C ARG A 153 0.96 -16.45 10.92
N VAL A 154 1.59 -17.37 11.66
CA VAL A 154 2.40 -18.45 11.08
C VAL A 154 1.57 -19.43 10.28
N ALA A 155 0.41 -19.87 10.79
CA ALA A 155 -0.48 -20.76 10.05
C ALA A 155 -0.88 -20.14 8.70
N ARG A 156 -1.24 -18.84 8.70
CA ARG A 156 -1.54 -18.09 7.48
C ARG A 156 -0.34 -17.99 6.55
N ARG A 157 0.86 -17.71 7.07
CA ARG A 157 2.10 -17.64 6.28
C ARG A 157 2.43 -18.98 5.62
N VAL A 158 2.39 -20.07 6.38
CA VAL A 158 2.69 -21.42 5.90
C VAL A 158 1.71 -21.80 4.80
N LEU A 159 0.41 -21.74 5.06
CA LEU A 159 -0.62 -22.08 4.08
C LEU A 159 -0.51 -21.19 2.83
N SER A 160 -0.24 -19.89 2.98
CA SER A 160 -0.11 -18.97 1.84
C SER A 160 1.12 -19.21 0.96
N ALA A 161 2.17 -19.82 1.50
CA ALA A 161 3.46 -19.97 0.82
C ALA A 161 3.64 -21.34 0.14
N LEU A 162 2.79 -22.32 0.45
CA LEU A 162 2.79 -23.64 -0.18
C LEU A 162 2.39 -23.59 -1.66
N ASN A 163 2.82 -24.60 -2.42
CA ASN A 163 2.40 -24.77 -3.80
C ASN A 163 1.07 -25.55 -3.90
N TRP A 164 -0.04 -24.83 -4.01
CA TRP A 164 -1.38 -25.37 -4.29
C TRP A 164 -1.68 -25.63 -5.78
N GLY A 165 -0.67 -25.53 -6.66
CA GLY A 165 -0.80 -25.78 -8.09
C GLY A 165 -0.41 -27.19 -8.49
N ASN A 166 -0.14 -27.36 -9.78
CA ASN A 166 0.32 -28.63 -10.34
C ASN A 166 1.84 -28.80 -10.13
N ASP A 167 2.32 -30.03 -10.32
CA ASP A 167 3.73 -30.34 -10.35
C ASP A 167 4.42 -29.85 -11.64
N GLU A 168 5.73 -30.09 -11.78
CA GLU A 168 6.52 -29.66 -12.94
C GLU A 168 6.00 -30.21 -14.28
N SER A 169 5.38 -31.40 -14.25
CA SER A 169 4.81 -32.04 -15.44
C SER A 169 3.48 -31.41 -15.84
N GLY A 170 2.81 -30.72 -14.92
CA GLY A 170 1.48 -30.16 -15.12
C GLY A 170 0.36 -31.19 -15.04
N GLU A 171 0.67 -32.49 -14.92
CA GLU A 171 -0.31 -33.58 -14.96
C GLU A 171 -0.92 -33.90 -13.59
N LYS A 172 -0.15 -33.74 -12.51
CA LYS A 172 -0.60 -34.07 -11.14
C LYS A 172 -0.55 -32.83 -10.22
N LEU A 173 -1.43 -32.80 -9.22
CA LEU A 173 -1.37 -31.78 -8.16
C LEU A 173 -0.10 -31.95 -7.30
N TRP A 174 0.52 -30.82 -6.92
CA TRP A 174 1.69 -30.81 -6.06
C TRP A 174 1.38 -31.35 -4.65
N LEU A 175 0.23 -30.94 -4.10
CA LEU A 175 -0.35 -31.48 -2.87
C LEU A 175 -1.51 -32.41 -3.24
N ASP A 176 -1.68 -33.50 -2.50
CA ASP A 176 -2.77 -34.45 -2.76
C ASP A 176 -4.14 -33.76 -2.64
N VAL A 177 -5.13 -34.21 -3.44
CA VAL A 177 -6.51 -33.72 -3.40
C VAL A 177 -7.08 -33.74 -1.97
N LYS A 178 -6.70 -34.73 -1.15
CA LYS A 178 -7.09 -34.81 0.26
C LYS A 178 -6.62 -33.61 1.08
N VAL A 179 -5.39 -33.13 0.84
CA VAL A 179 -4.84 -31.94 1.49
C VAL A 179 -5.61 -30.69 1.09
N HIS A 180 -6.01 -30.58 -0.19
CA HIS A 180 -6.87 -29.48 -0.66
C HIS A 180 -8.24 -29.48 0.05
N LYS A 181 -8.89 -30.64 0.17
CA LYS A 181 -10.17 -30.77 0.89
C LYS A 181 -10.02 -30.39 2.36
N MET A 182 -9.02 -30.94 3.04
CA MET A 182 -8.75 -30.66 4.46
C MET A 182 -8.47 -29.16 4.69
N CYS A 183 -7.70 -28.52 3.79
CA CYS A 183 -7.45 -27.09 3.87
C CYS A 183 -8.73 -26.26 3.69
N ALA A 184 -9.60 -26.62 2.74
CA ALA A 184 -10.88 -25.93 2.55
C ALA A 184 -11.75 -26.01 3.82
N GLU A 185 -11.88 -27.20 4.40
CA GLU A 185 -12.63 -27.41 5.65
C GLU A 185 -12.03 -26.64 6.81
N THR A 186 -10.70 -26.61 6.91
CA THR A 186 -9.98 -25.89 7.96
C THR A 186 -10.19 -24.37 7.85
N VAL A 187 -10.10 -23.82 6.64
CA VAL A 187 -10.34 -22.39 6.38
C VAL A 187 -11.80 -22.01 6.63
N LEU A 188 -12.75 -22.85 6.24
CA LEU A 188 -14.18 -22.64 6.53
C LEU A 188 -14.43 -22.60 8.05
N LYS A 189 -13.96 -23.61 8.79
CA LYS A 189 -14.11 -23.66 10.25
C LYS A 189 -13.45 -22.45 10.92
N ALA A 190 -12.28 -22.02 10.42
CA ALA A 190 -11.61 -20.84 10.93
C ALA A 190 -12.39 -19.55 10.62
N HIS A 191 -12.94 -19.40 9.41
CA HIS A 191 -13.78 -18.26 9.05
C HIS A 191 -15.00 -18.14 9.97
N ILE A 192 -15.71 -19.23 10.20
CA ILE A 192 -16.87 -19.27 11.10
C ILE A 192 -16.45 -18.91 12.54
N ALA A 193 -15.36 -19.51 13.04
CA ALA A 193 -14.89 -19.29 14.41
C ALA A 193 -14.43 -17.85 14.66
N GLN A 194 -13.78 -17.19 13.70
CA GLN A 194 -13.34 -15.80 13.86
C GLN A 194 -14.47 -14.79 13.58
N SER A 195 -15.40 -15.11 12.68
CA SER A 195 -16.56 -14.24 12.38
C SER A 195 -17.58 -14.21 13.52
N THR A 196 -17.77 -15.33 14.24
CA THR A 196 -18.66 -15.39 15.42
C THR A 196 -18.11 -14.65 16.63
N ARG A 197 -16.79 -14.52 16.76
CA ARG A 197 -16.14 -13.71 17.81
C ARG A 197 -16.34 -12.20 17.62
N THR A 198 -16.76 -11.77 16.42
CA THR A 198 -16.87 -10.37 16.01
C THR A 198 -18.31 -9.96 15.63
N SER A 199 -19.32 -10.80 15.87
CA SER A 199 -20.70 -10.60 15.37
C SER A 199 -21.64 -9.79 16.28
N GLY A 200 -21.12 -8.93 17.17
CA GLY A 200 -21.94 -8.02 17.97
C GLY A 200 -22.44 -6.82 17.15
N VAL A 201 -23.65 -6.30 17.43
CA VAL A 201 -24.22 -5.11 16.76
C VAL A 201 -23.28 -3.89 16.79
N ILE A 202 -22.49 -3.78 17.86
CA ILE A 202 -21.45 -2.74 18.02
C ILE A 202 -20.26 -2.99 17.08
N ALA A 203 -19.88 -4.24 16.83
CA ALA A 203 -18.79 -4.61 15.93
C ALA A 203 -19.16 -4.40 14.45
N THR A 204 -20.44 -4.51 14.07
CA THR A 204 -20.92 -4.14 12.73
C THR A 204 -20.78 -2.63 12.46
N LEU A 205 -21.12 -1.80 13.45
CA LEU A 205 -20.86 -0.34 13.42
C LEU A 205 -19.36 -0.02 13.46
N SER A 206 -18.57 -0.83 14.18
CA SER A 206 -17.11 -0.72 14.24
C SER A 206 -16.46 -1.11 12.92
N ARG A 207 -16.94 -2.13 12.19
CA ARG A 207 -16.44 -2.48 10.84
C ARG A 207 -16.66 -1.36 9.82
N LEU A 208 -17.74 -0.59 9.96
CA LEU A 208 -18.07 0.55 9.11
C LEU A 208 -17.27 1.81 9.45
N LEU A 209 -16.74 1.93 10.68
CA LEU A 209 -16.06 3.15 11.15
C LEU A 209 -14.56 2.95 11.45
N TYR A 210 -14.13 1.76 11.87
CA TYR A 210 -12.80 1.36 12.34
C TYR A 210 -12.60 -0.17 12.25
N SER A 211 -12.52 -0.74 11.05
CA SER A 211 -12.11 -2.16 10.93
C SER A 211 -10.66 -2.30 11.43
N THR A 212 -10.39 -3.26 12.32
CA THR A 212 -8.99 -3.56 12.68
C THR A 212 -8.27 -4.15 11.46
N GLU A 213 -7.01 -3.77 11.26
CA GLU A 213 -6.19 -4.24 10.13
C GLU A 213 -6.09 -5.79 10.10
N TYR A 214 -6.11 -6.42 11.28
CA TYR A 214 -5.97 -7.87 11.44
C TYR A 214 -7.17 -8.67 10.90
N ASP A 215 -8.39 -8.20 11.12
CA ASP A 215 -9.62 -8.87 10.64
C ASP A 215 -9.73 -8.84 9.11
N GLN A 216 -9.36 -7.69 8.51
CA GLN A 216 -9.30 -7.56 7.04
C GLN A 216 -8.23 -8.47 6.46
N ASN A 217 -7.03 -8.49 7.06
CA ASN A 217 -5.94 -9.36 6.64
C ASN A 217 -6.29 -10.86 6.78
N PHE A 218 -7.07 -11.23 7.80
CA PHE A 218 -7.55 -12.60 7.97
C PHE A 218 -8.59 -12.98 6.90
N SER A 219 -9.60 -12.13 6.68
CA SER A 219 -10.60 -12.35 5.63
C SER A 219 -9.95 -12.43 4.24
N GLN A 220 -9.03 -11.52 3.93
CA GLN A 220 -8.26 -11.53 2.70
C GLN A 220 -7.45 -12.84 2.55
N PHE A 221 -6.83 -13.32 3.62
CA PHE A 221 -6.13 -14.61 3.62
C PHE A 221 -7.09 -15.75 3.25
N CYS A 222 -8.26 -15.84 3.88
CA CYS A 222 -9.24 -16.90 3.62
C CYS A 222 -9.60 -16.95 2.13
N TRP A 223 -10.00 -15.81 1.56
CA TRP A 223 -10.36 -15.74 0.14
C TRP A 223 -9.19 -16.06 -0.78
N GLN A 224 -7.99 -15.55 -0.49
CA GLN A 224 -6.79 -15.87 -1.28
C GLN A 224 -6.42 -17.35 -1.23
N GLN A 225 -6.61 -18.03 -0.09
CA GLN A 225 -6.37 -19.48 -0.04
C GLN A 225 -7.44 -20.24 -0.80
N LEU A 226 -8.71 -19.93 -0.57
CA LEU A 226 -9.84 -20.67 -1.18
C LEU A 226 -9.79 -20.65 -2.71
N ILE A 227 -9.44 -19.52 -3.34
CA ILE A 227 -9.32 -19.43 -4.80
C ILE A 227 -8.17 -20.28 -5.38
N ARG A 228 -7.14 -20.58 -4.58
CA ARG A 228 -5.97 -21.38 -4.99
C ARG A 228 -6.24 -22.89 -4.96
N LEU A 229 -7.19 -23.34 -4.14
CA LEU A 229 -7.47 -24.76 -3.93
C LEU A 229 -8.09 -25.42 -5.18
N LYS A 230 -7.72 -26.68 -5.42
CA LYS A 230 -8.20 -27.53 -6.51
C LYS A 230 -9.14 -28.59 -5.94
N LEU A 231 -10.40 -28.20 -5.77
CA LEU A 231 -11.41 -29.02 -5.12
C LEU A 231 -12.17 -29.85 -6.17
N PRO A 232 -12.44 -31.13 -5.91
CA PRO A 232 -13.24 -31.95 -6.80
C PRO A 232 -14.73 -31.63 -6.64
N ASN A 233 -15.49 -31.97 -7.69
CA ASN A 233 -16.94 -31.82 -7.70
C ASN A 233 -17.60 -32.72 -6.64
N GLN A 234 -18.73 -32.27 -6.11
CA GLN A 234 -19.60 -33.01 -5.19
C GLN A 234 -20.95 -33.26 -5.85
N GLU A 235 -21.55 -34.42 -5.58
CA GLU A 235 -22.85 -34.82 -6.14
C GLU A 235 -24.04 -34.20 -5.39
N ILE A 236 -23.84 -33.70 -4.16
CA ILE A 236 -24.90 -33.21 -3.28
C ILE A 236 -24.59 -31.77 -2.87
N SER A 237 -25.58 -30.89 -3.03
CA SER A 237 -25.51 -29.49 -2.59
C SER A 237 -25.53 -29.39 -1.06
N LYS A 238 -24.65 -28.55 -0.50
CA LYS A 238 -24.60 -28.20 0.93
C LYS A 238 -25.08 -26.77 1.20
N ALA A 239 -26.02 -26.27 0.39
CA ALA A 239 -26.41 -24.86 0.31
C ALA A 239 -27.07 -24.26 1.58
N ASP A 240 -27.35 -25.06 2.61
CA ASP A 240 -28.08 -24.61 3.81
C ASP A 240 -27.21 -23.88 4.86
N ASP A 241 -25.89 -23.80 4.66
CA ASP A 241 -25.01 -23.04 5.56
C ASP A 241 -25.15 -21.52 5.36
N SER A 242 -25.30 -20.79 6.46
CA SER A 242 -25.41 -19.31 6.46
C SER A 242 -24.11 -18.61 6.10
N ASP A 243 -22.98 -19.30 6.21
CA ASP A 243 -21.64 -18.75 6.01
C ASP A 243 -21.29 -18.54 4.53
N VAL A 244 -20.67 -17.41 4.24
CA VAL A 244 -20.32 -16.96 2.88
C VAL A 244 -19.24 -17.85 2.24
N VAL A 245 -18.29 -18.37 3.02
CA VAL A 245 -17.26 -19.29 2.55
C VAL A 245 -17.87 -20.64 2.20
N ALA A 246 -18.81 -21.15 3.00
CA ALA A 246 -19.51 -22.40 2.72
C ALA A 246 -20.24 -22.32 1.37
N LYS A 247 -20.90 -21.18 1.10
CA LYS A 247 -21.57 -20.92 -0.17
C LYS A 247 -20.60 -20.87 -1.35
N PHE A 248 -19.45 -20.21 -1.21
CA PHE A 248 -18.41 -20.23 -2.24
C PHE A 248 -17.91 -21.66 -2.53
N LEU A 249 -17.67 -22.46 -1.48
CA LEU A 249 -17.25 -23.86 -1.63
C LEU A 249 -18.33 -24.69 -2.33
N ASN A 250 -19.61 -24.50 -1.97
CA ASN A 250 -20.73 -25.12 -2.68
C ASN A 250 -20.78 -24.67 -4.15
N GLY A 251 -20.52 -23.39 -4.43
CA GLY A 251 -20.42 -22.85 -5.77
C GLY A 251 -19.35 -23.56 -6.61
N ILE A 252 -18.15 -23.72 -6.05
CA ILE A 252 -17.02 -24.35 -6.74
C ILE A 252 -17.21 -25.87 -6.89
N GLN A 253 -17.72 -26.57 -5.88
CA GLN A 253 -17.79 -28.03 -5.87
C GLN A 253 -19.09 -28.58 -6.45
N TYR A 254 -20.20 -27.87 -6.33
CA TYR A 254 -21.51 -28.30 -6.82
C TYR A 254 -21.97 -27.44 -7.99
N SER A 255 -22.12 -26.11 -7.82
CA SER A 255 -22.74 -25.27 -8.86
C SER A 255 -21.97 -25.21 -10.18
N LEU A 256 -20.67 -25.53 -10.20
CA LEU A 256 -19.87 -25.62 -11.42
C LEU A 256 -20.02 -26.96 -12.18
N SER A 257 -20.82 -27.92 -11.70
CA SER A 257 -21.00 -29.23 -12.37
C SER A 257 -21.61 -29.11 -13.77
N SER A 258 -22.60 -28.22 -13.95
CA SER A 258 -23.19 -27.90 -15.25
C SER A 258 -23.67 -26.45 -15.32
N ALA A 259 -23.97 -26.00 -16.54
CA ALA A 259 -24.56 -24.69 -16.80
C ALA A 259 -25.92 -24.50 -16.09
N ASP A 260 -26.74 -25.55 -16.01
CA ASP A 260 -28.08 -25.51 -15.42
C ASP A 260 -28.03 -25.37 -13.89
N GLU A 261 -27.11 -26.08 -13.22
CA GLU A 261 -26.87 -25.91 -11.78
C GLU A 261 -26.28 -24.53 -11.46
N PHE A 262 -25.42 -24.01 -12.33
CA PHE A 262 -24.86 -22.67 -12.15
C PHE A 262 -25.93 -21.58 -12.29
N ALA A 263 -26.81 -21.69 -13.28
CA ALA A 263 -27.91 -20.74 -13.49
C ALA A 263 -28.92 -20.76 -12.33
N SER A 264 -29.25 -21.93 -11.80
CA SER A 264 -30.24 -22.08 -10.72
C SER A 264 -29.69 -21.74 -9.32
N SER A 265 -28.47 -22.17 -8.99
CA SER A 265 -27.89 -22.02 -7.65
C SER A 265 -26.64 -21.12 -7.61
N GLY A 266 -25.77 -21.23 -8.63
CA GLY A 266 -24.52 -20.47 -8.72
C GLY A 266 -24.71 -18.95 -8.78
N LEU A 267 -25.70 -18.47 -9.56
CA LEU A 267 -26.01 -17.02 -9.66
C LEU A 267 -26.45 -16.43 -8.32
N LYS A 268 -27.27 -17.16 -7.55
CA LYS A 268 -27.66 -16.75 -6.19
C LYS A 268 -26.43 -16.65 -5.27
N CYS A 269 -25.55 -17.65 -5.34
CA CYS A 269 -24.28 -17.64 -4.60
C CYS A 269 -23.41 -16.42 -4.96
N LEU A 270 -23.28 -16.10 -6.25
CA LEU A 270 -22.54 -14.92 -6.72
C LEU A 270 -23.09 -13.61 -6.12
N GLY A 271 -24.41 -13.40 -6.17
CA GLY A 271 -25.03 -12.19 -5.61
C GLY A 271 -24.76 -12.03 -4.11
N GLU A 272 -24.83 -13.13 -3.36
CA GLU A 272 -24.52 -13.14 -1.93
C GLU A 272 -23.03 -12.89 -1.63
N LEU A 273 -22.12 -13.41 -2.47
CA LEU A 273 -20.68 -13.12 -2.35
C LEU A 273 -20.37 -11.64 -2.58
N VAL A 274 -20.99 -11.01 -3.58
CA VAL A 274 -20.75 -9.59 -3.86
C VAL A 274 -21.32 -8.71 -2.76
N THR A 275 -22.55 -8.96 -2.32
CA THR A 275 -23.21 -8.18 -1.25
C THR A 275 -22.48 -8.26 0.09
N THR A 276 -21.72 -9.33 0.34
CA THR A 276 -20.91 -9.52 1.56
C THR A 276 -19.49 -8.97 1.44
N GLY A 277 -19.11 -8.43 0.27
CA GLY A 277 -17.79 -7.86 -0.01
C GLY A 277 -16.73 -8.88 -0.49
N ALA A 278 -17.10 -10.13 -0.76
CA ALA A 278 -16.22 -11.19 -1.27
C ALA A 278 -16.07 -11.12 -2.81
N THR A 279 -15.79 -9.93 -3.34
CA THR A 279 -15.86 -9.60 -4.77
C THR A 279 -14.84 -10.38 -5.62
N THR A 280 -13.63 -10.61 -5.09
CA THR A 280 -12.59 -11.41 -5.77
C THR A 280 -13.03 -12.86 -5.97
N ALA A 281 -13.66 -13.45 -4.96
CA ALA A 281 -14.17 -14.81 -5.03
C ALA A 281 -15.34 -14.92 -6.02
N ALA A 282 -16.24 -13.93 -6.02
CA ALA A 282 -17.33 -13.84 -6.99
C ALA A 282 -16.81 -13.74 -8.44
N ALA A 283 -15.82 -12.87 -8.70
CA ALA A 283 -15.22 -12.74 -10.03
C ALA A 283 -14.54 -14.04 -10.51
N VAL A 284 -13.83 -14.74 -9.62
CA VAL A 284 -13.22 -16.05 -9.95
C VAL A 284 -14.28 -17.12 -10.22
N LEU A 285 -15.36 -17.16 -9.44
CA LEU A 285 -16.44 -18.12 -9.64
C LEU A 285 -17.18 -17.88 -10.97
N LEU A 286 -17.51 -16.62 -11.28
CA LEU A 286 -18.13 -16.22 -12.55
C LEU A 286 -17.25 -16.57 -13.76
N THR A 287 -15.96 -16.20 -13.72
CA THR A 287 -15.03 -16.45 -14.83
C THR A 287 -14.82 -17.95 -15.06
N ARG A 288 -14.69 -18.75 -14.00
CA ARG A 288 -14.61 -20.22 -14.11
C ARG A 288 -15.88 -20.83 -14.69
N ALA A 289 -17.07 -20.35 -14.30
CA ALA A 289 -18.32 -20.86 -14.83
C ALA A 289 -18.44 -20.63 -16.34
N LEU A 290 -18.14 -19.42 -16.80
CA LEU A 290 -18.14 -19.11 -18.23
C LEU A 290 -17.04 -19.85 -18.98
N ALA A 291 -15.87 -20.07 -18.39
CA ALA A 291 -14.79 -20.84 -19.02
C ALA A 291 -15.09 -22.34 -19.12
N LEU A 292 -15.78 -22.93 -18.14
CA LEU A 292 -16.16 -24.35 -18.16
C LEU A 292 -17.37 -24.62 -19.06
N HIS A 293 -18.34 -23.71 -19.08
CA HIS A 293 -19.64 -23.91 -19.71
C HIS A 293 -19.90 -22.98 -20.90
N TYR A 294 -18.85 -22.50 -21.58
CA TYR A 294 -18.98 -21.52 -22.68
C TYR A 294 -19.90 -22.03 -23.82
N GLU A 295 -19.90 -23.33 -24.10
CA GLU A 295 -20.75 -23.93 -25.15
C GLU A 295 -22.25 -23.86 -24.82
N ARG A 296 -22.60 -23.78 -23.53
CA ARG A 296 -23.97 -23.66 -23.02
C ARG A 296 -24.19 -22.37 -22.22
N ALA A 297 -23.37 -21.34 -22.46
CA ALA A 297 -23.43 -20.10 -21.70
C ALA A 297 -24.74 -19.31 -21.89
N SER A 298 -25.51 -19.58 -22.95
CA SER A 298 -26.86 -19.02 -23.12
C SER A 298 -27.77 -19.38 -21.95
N VAL A 299 -27.69 -20.60 -21.42
CA VAL A 299 -28.46 -21.04 -20.24
C VAL A 299 -28.20 -20.16 -19.02
N ILE A 300 -26.94 -19.73 -18.85
CA ILE A 300 -26.54 -18.86 -17.75
C ILE A 300 -26.96 -17.41 -18.03
N THR A 301 -26.64 -16.90 -19.22
CA THR A 301 -26.84 -15.49 -19.59
C THR A 301 -28.30 -15.11 -19.81
N GLU A 302 -29.17 -16.07 -20.10
CA GLU A 302 -30.62 -15.87 -20.29
C GLU A 302 -31.42 -16.00 -19.00
N ASN A 303 -30.79 -16.43 -17.91
CA ASN A 303 -31.44 -16.47 -16.61
C ASN A 303 -31.77 -15.05 -16.12
N GLU A 304 -32.97 -14.84 -15.61
CA GLU A 304 -33.45 -13.53 -15.13
C GLU A 304 -32.55 -12.92 -14.04
N ASN A 305 -31.87 -13.76 -13.25
CA ASN A 305 -30.97 -13.31 -12.19
C ASN A 305 -29.55 -12.99 -12.68
N PHE A 306 -29.19 -13.33 -13.93
CA PHE A 306 -27.84 -13.14 -14.43
C PHE A 306 -27.47 -11.66 -14.50
N GLN A 307 -28.25 -10.85 -15.20
CA GLN A 307 -27.96 -9.44 -15.41
C GLN A 307 -27.77 -8.66 -14.10
N PRO A 308 -28.69 -8.70 -13.10
CA PRO A 308 -28.51 -7.93 -11.87
C PRO A 308 -27.28 -8.38 -11.07
N VAL A 309 -26.97 -9.68 -11.04
CA VAL A 309 -25.78 -10.20 -10.34
C VAL A 309 -24.50 -9.84 -11.09
N PHE A 310 -24.50 -9.95 -12.42
CA PHE A 310 -23.36 -9.59 -13.27
C PHE A 310 -23.00 -8.10 -13.13
N GLU A 311 -24.00 -7.22 -13.12
CA GLU A 311 -23.82 -5.78 -12.85
C GLU A 311 -23.14 -5.54 -11.50
N GLN A 312 -23.61 -6.21 -10.45
CA GLN A 312 -23.01 -6.08 -9.12
C GLN A 312 -21.53 -6.54 -9.12
N VAL A 313 -21.20 -7.63 -9.82
CA VAL A 313 -19.83 -8.15 -9.90
C VAL A 313 -18.91 -7.17 -10.62
N ILE A 314 -19.28 -6.71 -11.81
CA ILE A 314 -18.37 -5.87 -12.62
C ILE A 314 -18.23 -4.45 -12.04
N HIS A 315 -19.25 -3.95 -11.34
CA HIS A 315 -19.23 -2.64 -10.69
C HIS A 315 -18.76 -2.67 -9.23
N SER A 316 -18.32 -3.81 -8.71
CA SER A 316 -18.04 -3.99 -7.28
C SER A 316 -16.94 -3.08 -6.71
N ASP A 317 -16.01 -2.66 -7.56
CA ASP A 317 -14.83 -1.86 -7.21
C ASP A 317 -14.95 -0.39 -7.63
N GLN A 318 -16.10 0.02 -8.16
CA GLN A 318 -16.30 1.40 -8.54
C GLN A 318 -16.52 2.27 -7.31
N SER A 319 -15.75 3.37 -7.22
CA SER A 319 -16.00 4.47 -6.28
C SER A 319 -17.43 4.98 -6.42
N SER A 320 -18.01 5.52 -5.34
CA SER A 320 -19.36 6.08 -5.37
C SER A 320 -19.59 6.97 -6.61
N TYR A 321 -20.81 6.92 -7.17
CA TYR A 321 -21.21 7.70 -8.35
C TYR A 321 -20.81 9.19 -8.26
N ALA A 322 -20.76 9.74 -7.05
CA ALA A 322 -20.26 11.09 -6.78
C ALA A 322 -18.80 11.30 -7.21
N TYR A 323 -17.88 10.36 -6.94
CA TYR A 323 -16.47 10.49 -7.34
C TYR A 323 -16.29 10.40 -8.86
N GLN A 324 -17.08 9.56 -9.54
CA GLN A 324 -17.04 9.41 -11.00
C GLN A 324 -17.53 10.68 -11.72
N LEU A 325 -18.52 11.38 -11.17
CA LEU A 325 -18.96 12.69 -11.68
C LEU A 325 -17.85 13.76 -11.64
N TYR A 326 -16.94 13.68 -10.66
CA TYR A 326 -15.83 14.63 -10.53
C TYR A 326 -14.57 14.22 -11.30
N ALA A 327 -14.25 12.93 -11.38
CA ALA A 327 -13.03 12.43 -12.00
C ALA A 327 -13.15 12.17 -13.51
N GLY A 328 -14.38 12.08 -14.03
CA GLY A 328 -14.64 11.65 -15.41
C GLY A 328 -14.42 10.14 -15.59
N PRO A 329 -14.68 9.61 -16.81
CA PRO A 329 -14.54 8.18 -17.09
C PRO A 329 -13.06 7.74 -17.02
N SER A 330 -12.80 6.60 -16.37
CA SER A 330 -11.43 6.14 -16.12
C SER A 330 -10.95 5.19 -17.23
N SER A 331 -9.75 5.46 -17.76
CA SER A 331 -9.05 4.52 -18.68
C SER A 331 -8.30 3.40 -17.93
N GLU A 332 -8.27 3.42 -16.60
CA GLU A 332 -7.58 2.41 -15.80
C GLU A 332 -8.55 1.34 -15.32
N LEU A 333 -8.16 0.08 -15.52
CA LEU A 333 -8.90 -1.08 -15.04
C LEU A 333 -8.92 -1.07 -13.50
N THR A 334 -10.10 -1.11 -12.90
CA THR A 334 -10.25 -1.37 -11.46
C THR A 334 -9.77 -2.79 -11.13
N ARG A 335 -9.55 -3.10 -9.85
CA ARG A 335 -8.91 -4.36 -9.43
C ARG A 335 -9.71 -5.60 -9.87
N ILE A 336 -11.03 -5.60 -9.70
CA ILE A 336 -11.91 -6.71 -10.12
C ILE A 336 -12.04 -6.78 -11.64
N VAL A 337 -12.11 -5.65 -12.33
CA VAL A 337 -12.20 -5.64 -13.80
C VAL A 337 -10.90 -6.14 -14.42
N ARG A 338 -9.75 -5.73 -13.87
CA ARG A 338 -8.45 -6.29 -14.24
C ARG A 338 -8.37 -7.79 -13.98
N LEU A 339 -8.91 -8.27 -12.86
CA LEU A 339 -8.96 -9.69 -12.55
C LEU A 339 -9.77 -10.48 -13.59
N ILE A 340 -10.96 -9.98 -13.96
CA ILE A 340 -11.80 -10.60 -15.00
C ILE A 340 -11.07 -10.58 -16.35
N ALA A 341 -10.48 -9.44 -16.74
CA ALA A 341 -9.70 -9.32 -17.97
C ALA A 341 -8.53 -10.32 -18.03
N CYS A 342 -7.78 -10.48 -16.94
CA CYS A 342 -6.70 -11.46 -16.83
C CYS A 342 -7.23 -12.90 -16.88
N ALA A 343 -8.41 -13.18 -16.32
CA ALA A 343 -9.06 -14.49 -16.39
C ALA A 343 -9.44 -14.84 -17.83
N ILE A 344 -10.14 -13.95 -18.54
CA ILE A 344 -10.49 -14.10 -19.96
C ILE A 344 -9.23 -14.37 -20.79
N THR A 345 -8.18 -13.59 -20.55
CA THR A 345 -6.88 -13.72 -21.23
C THR A 345 -6.17 -15.05 -20.96
N HIS A 346 -6.34 -15.60 -19.76
CA HIS A 346 -5.81 -16.91 -19.41
C HIS A 346 -6.64 -18.04 -20.05
N ASP A 347 -7.95 -17.99 -19.91
CA ASP A 347 -8.86 -19.09 -20.25
C ASP A 347 -9.04 -19.26 -21.76
N VAL A 348 -8.93 -18.17 -22.54
CA VAL A 348 -8.95 -18.24 -24.03
C VAL A 348 -7.87 -19.17 -24.60
N ARG A 349 -6.78 -19.43 -23.85
CA ARG A 349 -5.70 -20.35 -24.24
C ARG A 349 -6.00 -21.82 -23.93
N GLN A 350 -6.95 -22.07 -23.03
CA GLN A 350 -7.25 -23.39 -22.49
C GLN A 350 -8.51 -24.00 -23.12
N VAL A 351 -9.43 -23.16 -23.60
CA VAL A 351 -10.67 -23.60 -24.25
C VAL A 351 -10.42 -24.14 -25.66
N ALA A 352 -11.24 -25.11 -26.09
CA ALA A 352 -11.12 -25.73 -27.41
C ALA A 352 -11.55 -24.79 -28.55
N TYR A 353 -12.56 -23.94 -28.30
CA TYR A 353 -13.09 -23.00 -29.29
C TYR A 353 -13.00 -21.54 -28.80
N PRO A 354 -11.83 -20.88 -28.97
CA PRO A 354 -11.61 -19.49 -28.54
C PRO A 354 -12.63 -18.49 -29.12
N SER A 355 -13.05 -18.69 -30.37
CA SER A 355 -14.04 -17.84 -31.03
C SER A 355 -15.37 -17.84 -30.31
N LEU A 356 -15.91 -19.01 -29.98
CA LEU A 356 -17.18 -19.13 -29.24
C LEU A 356 -17.05 -18.54 -27.83
N PHE A 357 -15.95 -18.84 -27.13
CA PHE A 357 -15.69 -18.31 -25.80
C PHE A 357 -15.66 -16.77 -25.75
N LEU A 358 -14.96 -16.11 -26.67
CA LEU A 358 -14.92 -14.65 -26.72
C LEU A 358 -16.28 -14.04 -27.09
N ARG A 359 -17.04 -14.70 -27.96
CA ARG A 359 -18.40 -14.29 -28.33
C ARG A 359 -19.38 -14.38 -27.16
N VAL A 360 -19.25 -15.36 -26.27
CA VAL A 360 -20.03 -15.42 -25.03
C VAL A 360 -19.82 -14.18 -24.16
N TRP A 361 -18.58 -13.69 -24.07
CA TRP A 361 -18.30 -12.45 -23.33
C TRP A 361 -18.90 -11.22 -24.02
N VAL A 362 -18.89 -11.15 -25.35
CA VAL A 362 -19.59 -10.06 -26.09
C VAL A 362 -21.09 -10.10 -25.84
N ASP A 363 -21.70 -11.29 -25.80
CA ASP A 363 -23.13 -11.43 -25.48
C ASP A 363 -23.44 -10.92 -24.06
N ALA A 364 -22.66 -11.35 -23.07
CA ALA A 364 -22.85 -10.95 -21.68
C ALA A 364 -22.59 -9.44 -21.45
N LEU A 365 -21.54 -8.89 -22.07
CA LEU A 365 -21.13 -7.50 -21.86
C LEU A 365 -22.00 -6.51 -22.63
N VAL A 366 -22.39 -6.85 -23.86
CA VAL A 366 -23.01 -5.92 -24.81
C VAL A 366 -24.40 -6.36 -25.25
N VAL A 367 -24.56 -7.52 -25.88
CA VAL A 367 -25.82 -7.87 -26.56
C VAL A 367 -26.99 -7.96 -25.58
N LYS A 368 -26.80 -8.68 -24.45
CA LYS A 368 -27.82 -8.79 -23.39
C LYS A 368 -28.02 -7.48 -22.61
N ARG A 369 -27.12 -6.50 -22.80
CA ARG A 369 -27.08 -5.21 -22.08
C ARG A 369 -27.08 -4.03 -23.05
N ALA A 370 -27.66 -4.17 -24.24
CA ALA A 370 -27.47 -3.22 -25.33
C ALA A 370 -27.86 -1.78 -24.96
N THR A 371 -28.82 -1.57 -24.06
CA THR A 371 -29.24 -0.23 -23.60
C THR A 371 -28.33 0.40 -22.54
N VAL A 372 -27.48 -0.38 -21.87
CA VAL A 372 -26.68 0.05 -20.70
C VAL A 372 -25.20 -0.32 -20.79
N PHE A 373 -24.75 -0.96 -21.88
CA PHE A 373 -23.37 -1.45 -22.00
C PHE A 373 -22.31 -0.34 -22.08
N SER A 374 -22.70 0.91 -22.33
CA SER A 374 -21.78 2.02 -22.54
C SER A 374 -21.04 2.48 -21.26
N THR A 375 -21.06 1.68 -20.19
CA THR A 375 -20.29 1.94 -18.96
C THR A 375 -18.80 1.69 -19.14
N ASP A 376 -17.96 2.43 -18.39
CA ASP A 376 -16.50 2.33 -18.47
C ASP A 376 -15.99 0.89 -18.37
N VAL A 377 -16.51 0.15 -17.40
CA VAL A 377 -16.10 -1.22 -17.08
C VAL A 377 -16.42 -2.18 -18.23
N SER A 378 -17.60 -2.04 -18.81
CA SER A 378 -18.03 -2.89 -19.93
C SER A 378 -17.14 -2.64 -21.16
N LEU A 379 -16.81 -1.37 -21.43
CA LEU A 379 -15.90 -0.99 -22.52
C LEU A 379 -14.46 -1.46 -22.28
N GLN A 380 -13.98 -1.43 -21.03
CA GLN A 380 -12.66 -1.96 -20.66
C GLN A 380 -12.57 -3.47 -20.89
N LEU A 381 -13.58 -4.24 -20.47
CA LEU A 381 -13.64 -5.69 -20.71
C LEU A 381 -13.83 -6.02 -22.19
N LEU A 382 -14.70 -5.29 -22.90
CA LEU A 382 -14.89 -5.43 -24.34
C LEU A 382 -13.58 -5.15 -25.09
N GLY A 383 -12.79 -4.18 -24.65
CA GLY A 383 -11.48 -3.91 -25.24
C GLY A 383 -10.48 -5.04 -25.06
N THR A 384 -10.53 -5.72 -23.91
CA THR A 384 -9.73 -6.93 -23.68
C THR A 384 -10.15 -8.04 -24.64
N VAL A 385 -11.45 -8.28 -24.79
CA VAL A 385 -12.01 -9.27 -25.72
C VAL A 385 -11.64 -8.94 -27.17
N ALA A 386 -11.81 -7.68 -27.59
CA ALA A 386 -11.50 -7.21 -28.93
C ALA A 386 -10.00 -7.34 -29.27
N ARG A 387 -9.11 -7.02 -28.32
CA ARG A 387 -7.66 -7.22 -28.47
C ARG A 387 -7.30 -8.69 -28.65
N LEU A 388 -7.88 -9.57 -27.85
CA LEU A 388 -7.63 -11.03 -27.95
C LEU A 388 -8.19 -11.61 -29.26
N ALA A 389 -9.36 -11.14 -29.68
CA ALA A 389 -9.94 -11.53 -30.97
C ALA A 389 -9.07 -11.07 -32.14
N PHE A 390 -8.56 -9.84 -32.11
CA PHE A 390 -7.60 -9.35 -33.11
C PHE A 390 -6.30 -10.15 -33.12
N GLU A 391 -5.74 -10.48 -31.95
CA GLU A 391 -4.49 -11.24 -31.88
C GLU A 391 -4.60 -12.64 -32.49
N LEU A 392 -5.76 -13.28 -32.35
CA LEU A 392 -6.01 -14.65 -32.81
C LEU A 392 -6.59 -14.70 -34.24
N ASP A 393 -7.38 -13.71 -34.62
CA ASP A 393 -7.98 -13.54 -35.96
C ASP A 393 -7.99 -12.05 -36.36
N PRO A 394 -6.87 -11.53 -36.92
CA PRO A 394 -6.74 -10.12 -37.26
C PRO A 394 -7.72 -9.63 -38.33
N GLN A 395 -8.25 -10.52 -39.17
CA GLN A 395 -9.13 -10.15 -40.28
C GLN A 395 -10.60 -10.16 -39.87
N GLY A 396 -11.06 -11.24 -39.22
CA GLY A 396 -12.46 -11.43 -38.88
C GLY A 396 -12.83 -11.04 -37.45
N PHE A 397 -11.85 -10.82 -36.55
CA PHE A 397 -12.07 -10.66 -35.12
C PHE A 397 -13.00 -11.75 -34.53
N PHE A 398 -12.96 -12.97 -35.09
CA PHE A 398 -13.88 -14.06 -34.76
C PHE A 398 -15.38 -13.72 -34.86
N GLY A 399 -15.76 -12.76 -35.71
CA GLY A 399 -17.14 -12.36 -35.93
C GLY A 399 -17.75 -11.54 -34.79
N ILE A 400 -16.96 -11.02 -33.84
CA ILE A 400 -17.49 -10.17 -32.76
C ILE A 400 -18.11 -8.88 -33.29
N ILE A 401 -17.60 -8.34 -34.41
CA ILE A 401 -18.13 -7.10 -35.02
C ILE A 401 -19.56 -7.33 -35.52
N ASP A 402 -19.83 -8.48 -36.13
CA ASP A 402 -21.19 -8.85 -36.60
C ASP A 402 -22.16 -9.01 -35.42
N GLN A 403 -21.67 -9.54 -34.29
CA GLN A 403 -22.45 -9.68 -33.06
C GLN A 403 -22.75 -8.32 -32.42
N LEU A 404 -21.79 -7.40 -32.39
CA LEU A 404 -22.00 -6.01 -31.96
C LEU A 404 -22.98 -5.26 -32.88
N ARG A 405 -22.97 -5.55 -34.19
CA ARG A 405 -23.95 -4.98 -35.14
C ARG A 405 -25.38 -5.34 -34.76
N THR A 406 -25.61 -6.57 -34.27
CA THR A 406 -26.92 -7.00 -33.75
C THR A 406 -27.37 -6.13 -32.57
N ALA A 407 -26.48 -5.81 -31.64
CA ALA A 407 -26.77 -4.92 -30.51
C ALA A 407 -27.06 -3.47 -30.95
N HIS A 408 -26.31 -2.96 -31.93
CA HIS A 408 -26.58 -1.64 -32.52
C HIS A 408 -27.97 -1.58 -33.18
N THR A 409 -28.36 -2.60 -33.94
CA THR A 409 -29.70 -2.67 -34.53
C THR A 409 -30.79 -2.70 -33.46
N MET A 410 -30.61 -3.46 -32.37
CA MET A 410 -31.54 -3.49 -31.25
C MET A 410 -31.71 -2.10 -30.60
N LEU A 411 -30.62 -1.37 -30.36
CA LEU A 411 -30.65 0.01 -29.88
C LEU A 411 -31.43 0.95 -30.80
N SER A 412 -31.18 0.90 -32.11
CA SER A 412 -31.88 1.75 -33.08
C SER A 412 -33.39 1.47 -33.12
N THR A 413 -33.79 0.19 -33.10
CA THR A 413 -35.21 -0.19 -33.07
C THR A 413 -35.90 0.14 -31.74
N TRP A 414 -35.17 0.06 -30.62
CA TRP A 414 -35.70 0.41 -29.30
C TRP A 414 -36.02 1.90 -29.21
N ASP A 415 -35.13 2.76 -29.72
CA ASP A 415 -35.34 4.20 -29.78
C ASP A 415 -36.62 4.53 -30.59
N GLU A 416 -36.78 3.96 -31.79
CA GLU A 416 -37.99 4.15 -32.62
C GLU A 416 -39.32 3.79 -31.90
N SER A 417 -39.30 2.77 -31.03
CA SER A 417 -40.47 2.29 -30.29
C SER A 417 -40.82 3.12 -29.04
N THR A 418 -39.84 3.83 -28.45
CA THR A 418 -39.99 4.58 -27.19
C THR A 418 -40.27 6.08 -27.42
N GLN A 419 -40.18 6.56 -28.66
CA GLN A 419 -40.45 7.94 -29.02
C GLN A 419 -41.96 8.27 -28.93
N GLY A 420 -42.34 8.85 -27.79
CA GLY A 420 -43.66 9.46 -27.58
C GLY A 420 -43.93 10.60 -28.58
N TYR A 421 -45.21 10.90 -28.83
CA TYR A 421 -45.68 11.87 -29.82
C TYR A 421 -45.00 13.26 -29.72
N LEU A 422 -44.59 13.67 -28.51
CA LEU A 422 -43.92 14.96 -28.27
C LEU A 422 -42.43 14.98 -28.71
N TYR A 423 -41.73 13.84 -28.66
CA TYR A 423 -40.34 13.75 -29.14
C TYR A 423 -40.28 13.83 -30.67
N LYS A 424 -41.27 13.27 -31.37
CA LYS A 424 -41.39 13.41 -32.84
C LYS A 424 -41.66 14.84 -33.32
N VAL A 425 -42.05 15.76 -32.43
CA VAL A 425 -42.37 17.16 -32.76
C VAL A 425 -41.24 18.13 -32.38
N TYR A 426 -40.43 17.79 -31.36
CA TYR A 426 -39.39 18.69 -30.82
C TYR A 426 -37.99 18.07 -30.66
N GLY A 427 -37.85 16.76 -30.88
CA GLY A 427 -36.58 16.04 -30.78
C GLY A 427 -35.76 16.14 -32.06
N ASP A 428 -34.43 16.21 -31.89
CA ASP A 428 -33.48 16.09 -32.99
C ASP A 428 -33.61 14.68 -33.59
N ALA A 429 -33.81 14.56 -34.91
CA ALA A 429 -34.08 13.28 -35.59
C ALA A 429 -32.83 12.39 -35.74
N SER A 430 -31.85 12.56 -34.85
CA SER A 430 -30.54 11.93 -34.91
C SER A 430 -30.46 10.72 -33.96
N PRO A 431 -30.12 9.52 -34.47
CA PRO A 431 -30.00 8.34 -33.63
C PRO A 431 -28.77 8.43 -32.70
N PRO A 432 -28.85 7.89 -31.47
CA PRO A 432 -27.75 7.95 -30.51
C PRO A 432 -26.51 7.21 -31.02
N PRO A 433 -25.31 7.67 -30.64
CA PRO A 433 -24.07 6.98 -30.97
C PRO A 433 -23.99 5.62 -30.28
N PHE A 434 -23.46 4.61 -30.99
CA PHE A 434 -23.13 3.31 -30.40
C PHE A 434 -22.06 3.45 -29.31
N ILE A 435 -21.11 4.36 -29.53
CA ILE A 435 -20.15 4.79 -28.50
C ILE A 435 -20.07 6.33 -28.44
N PRO A 436 -20.42 6.96 -27.30
CA PRO A 436 -20.29 8.41 -27.15
C PRO A 436 -18.85 8.89 -27.27
N SER A 437 -18.64 10.12 -27.77
CA SER A 437 -17.31 10.75 -27.83
C SER A 437 -16.59 10.79 -26.49
N SER A 438 -17.31 11.00 -25.39
CA SER A 438 -16.77 11.00 -24.02
C SER A 438 -16.14 9.65 -23.61
N HIS A 439 -16.56 8.54 -24.23
CA HIS A 439 -16.11 7.19 -23.86
C HIS A 439 -15.07 6.61 -24.84
N LEU A 440 -14.74 7.33 -25.91
CA LEU A 440 -13.74 6.87 -26.90
C LEU A 440 -12.35 6.62 -26.29
N SER A 441 -12.00 7.35 -25.23
CA SER A 441 -10.71 7.24 -24.53
C SER A 441 -10.66 6.16 -23.44
N VAL A 442 -11.79 5.57 -23.06
CA VAL A 442 -11.86 4.56 -21.98
C VAL A 442 -11.11 3.29 -22.36
N SER A 443 -11.29 2.82 -23.60
CA SER A 443 -10.74 1.56 -24.08
C SER A 443 -10.56 1.60 -25.59
N THR A 444 -9.31 1.73 -26.03
CA THR A 444 -8.97 1.95 -27.44
C THR A 444 -9.42 0.80 -28.35
N TRP A 445 -9.24 -0.45 -27.91
CA TRP A 445 -9.72 -1.62 -28.65
C TRP A 445 -11.25 -1.72 -28.72
N ALA A 446 -11.97 -1.35 -27.65
CA ALA A 446 -13.44 -1.32 -27.69
C ALA A 446 -13.95 -0.22 -28.62
N SER A 447 -13.39 0.97 -28.50
CA SER A 447 -13.70 2.10 -29.38
C SER A 447 -13.48 1.75 -30.85
N PHE A 448 -12.37 1.07 -31.17
CA PHE A 448 -12.09 0.62 -32.53
C PHE A 448 -13.18 -0.31 -33.08
N VAL A 449 -13.58 -1.36 -32.35
CA VAL A 449 -14.61 -2.29 -32.84
C VAL A 449 -16.00 -1.67 -32.86
N CYS A 450 -16.33 -0.79 -31.90
CA CYS A 450 -17.59 -0.05 -31.90
C CYS A 450 -17.67 0.92 -33.10
N LEU A 451 -16.59 1.63 -33.41
CA LEU A 451 -16.52 2.51 -34.58
C LEU A 451 -16.58 1.73 -35.90
N CYS A 452 -16.02 0.51 -35.96
CA CYS A 452 -16.21 -0.36 -37.13
C CYS A 452 -17.70 -0.68 -37.37
N VAL A 453 -18.49 -0.86 -36.30
CA VAL A 453 -19.95 -1.06 -36.41
C VAL A 453 -20.65 0.23 -36.85
N GLU A 454 -20.26 1.39 -36.31
CA GLU A 454 -20.82 2.69 -36.73
C GLU A 454 -20.47 3.04 -38.19
N ASP A 455 -19.28 2.67 -38.66
CA ASP A 455 -18.78 2.93 -40.02
C ASP A 455 -19.61 2.22 -41.09
N ASP A 456 -20.06 1.00 -40.80
CA ASP A 456 -20.96 0.22 -41.65
C ASP A 456 -22.45 0.58 -41.44
N ALA A 457 -22.76 1.46 -40.49
CA ALA A 457 -24.13 1.87 -40.19
C ALA A 457 -24.64 2.95 -41.15
N PHE A 458 -25.96 3.20 -41.14
CA PHE A 458 -26.60 4.28 -41.90
C PHE A 458 -26.35 4.28 -43.42
N GLY A 459 -26.13 3.11 -44.05
CA GLY A 459 -25.83 2.98 -45.47
C GLY A 459 -26.79 3.72 -46.42
N ALA A 460 -28.08 3.81 -46.09
CA ALA A 460 -29.06 4.59 -46.86
C ALA A 460 -28.75 6.11 -46.87
N PHE A 461 -28.35 6.69 -45.74
CA PHE A 461 -27.95 8.09 -45.64
C PHE A 461 -26.68 8.35 -46.45
N HIS A 462 -25.67 7.48 -46.30
CA HIS A 462 -24.43 7.60 -47.05
C HIS A 462 -24.66 7.48 -48.56
N THR A 463 -25.51 6.54 -49.01
CA THR A 463 -25.85 6.40 -50.44
C THR A 463 -26.48 7.68 -51.00
N ALA A 464 -27.46 8.25 -50.30
CA ALA A 464 -28.10 9.51 -50.70
C ALA A 464 -27.11 10.70 -50.74
N LEU A 465 -26.15 10.74 -49.82
CA LEU A 465 -25.07 11.73 -49.82
C LEU A 465 -24.21 11.64 -51.10
N TYR A 466 -23.77 10.43 -51.48
CA TYR A 466 -22.96 10.22 -52.69
C TYR A 466 -23.77 10.49 -53.98
N GLU A 467 -25.05 10.14 -54.01
CA GLU A 467 -25.93 10.46 -55.15
C GLU A 467 -26.01 11.97 -55.40
N LYS A 468 -26.10 12.80 -54.36
CA LYS A 468 -26.13 14.25 -54.54
C LYS A 468 -24.88 14.78 -55.23
N PHE A 469 -23.70 14.33 -54.79
CA PHE A 469 -22.44 14.72 -55.43
C PHE A 469 -22.30 14.20 -56.86
N SER A 470 -22.94 13.08 -57.21
CA SER A 470 -22.96 12.58 -58.59
C SER A 470 -23.75 13.48 -59.55
N GLN A 471 -24.80 14.14 -59.02
CA GLN A 471 -25.71 15.01 -59.75
C GLN A 471 -25.20 16.45 -59.82
N ASN A 472 -24.62 16.96 -58.74
CA ASN A 472 -24.01 18.28 -58.66
C ASN A 472 -22.64 18.20 -57.99
N GLU A 473 -21.57 18.24 -58.80
CA GLU A 473 -20.19 18.18 -58.32
C GLU A 473 -19.77 19.43 -57.53
N ASP A 474 -20.43 20.58 -57.76
CA ASP A 474 -20.14 21.84 -57.07
C ASP A 474 -20.87 21.97 -55.71
N ALA A 475 -21.78 21.06 -55.38
CA ALA A 475 -22.51 21.08 -54.12
C ALA A 475 -21.55 21.12 -52.91
N THR A 476 -21.97 21.81 -51.85
CA THR A 476 -21.25 21.81 -50.58
C THR A 476 -21.58 20.55 -49.76
N LEU A 477 -20.74 20.19 -48.79
CA LEU A 477 -20.99 19.03 -47.93
C LEU A 477 -22.29 19.21 -47.11
N GLU A 478 -22.57 20.41 -46.64
CA GLU A 478 -23.78 20.74 -45.86
C GLU A 478 -25.05 20.59 -46.71
N GLU A 479 -25.03 21.08 -47.96
CA GLU A 479 -26.15 20.89 -48.90
C GLU A 479 -26.41 19.42 -49.18
N ALA A 480 -25.35 18.62 -49.39
CA ALA A 480 -25.48 17.19 -49.64
C ALA A 480 -26.01 16.42 -48.43
N MET A 481 -25.60 16.79 -47.22
CA MET A 481 -26.09 16.22 -45.97
C MET A 481 -27.56 16.58 -45.72
N ALA A 482 -27.97 17.82 -45.99
CA ALA A 482 -29.35 18.25 -45.85
C ALA A 482 -30.28 17.45 -46.78
N GLU A 483 -29.86 17.21 -48.02
CA GLU A 483 -30.63 16.37 -48.95
C GLU A 483 -30.64 14.89 -48.54
N ALA A 484 -29.51 14.35 -48.09
CA ALA A 484 -29.43 12.98 -47.58
C ALA A 484 -30.39 12.75 -46.38
N ALA A 485 -30.51 13.75 -45.49
CA ALA A 485 -31.46 13.71 -44.37
C ALA A 485 -32.93 13.68 -44.85
N THR A 486 -33.27 14.29 -45.99
CA THR A 486 -34.64 14.21 -46.54
C THR A 486 -34.96 12.86 -47.18
N LYS A 487 -33.95 12.13 -47.66
CA LYS A 487 -34.09 10.85 -48.38
C LYS A 487 -33.89 9.62 -47.50
N SER A 488 -33.52 9.82 -46.23
CA SER A 488 -33.25 8.74 -45.28
C SER A 488 -34.13 8.90 -44.03
N PRO A 489 -34.35 7.82 -43.26
CA PRO A 489 -35.22 7.88 -42.08
C PRO A 489 -34.58 8.56 -40.87
N TYR A 490 -33.33 9.04 -40.98
CA TYR A 490 -32.55 9.62 -39.91
C TYR A 490 -31.69 10.78 -40.42
N SER A 491 -31.44 11.76 -39.55
CA SER A 491 -30.51 12.86 -39.83
C SER A 491 -29.21 12.65 -39.06
N LEU A 492 -28.05 12.88 -39.69
CA LEU A 492 -26.75 12.77 -39.04
C LEU A 492 -26.05 14.14 -39.03
N PRO A 493 -25.54 14.62 -37.87
CA PRO A 493 -24.69 15.79 -37.84
C PRO A 493 -23.31 15.49 -38.46
N MET A 494 -22.57 16.54 -38.84
CA MET A 494 -21.31 16.41 -39.57
C MET A 494 -20.28 15.59 -38.77
N GLU A 495 -20.22 15.79 -37.46
CA GLU A 495 -19.32 15.09 -36.54
C GLU A 495 -19.56 13.57 -36.49
N ARG A 496 -20.75 13.11 -36.92
CA ARG A 496 -21.14 11.70 -36.95
C ARG A 496 -20.79 11.01 -38.26
N LEU A 497 -20.28 11.72 -39.28
CA LEU A 497 -19.75 11.07 -40.47
C LEU A 497 -18.50 10.24 -40.10
N PRO A 498 -18.30 9.05 -40.70
CA PRO A 498 -17.21 8.15 -40.32
C PRO A 498 -15.83 8.79 -40.35
N VAL A 499 -15.55 9.63 -41.35
CA VAL A 499 -14.27 10.36 -41.47
C VAL A 499 -13.97 11.22 -40.23
N PHE A 500 -14.95 11.96 -39.72
CA PHE A 500 -14.75 12.83 -38.55
C PHE A 500 -14.70 12.03 -37.25
N ARG A 501 -15.42 10.92 -37.16
CA ARG A 501 -15.37 9.99 -36.02
C ARG A 501 -14.01 9.29 -35.91
N TRP A 502 -13.48 8.79 -37.03
CA TRP A 502 -12.14 8.19 -37.07
C TRP A 502 -11.03 9.22 -36.80
N MET A 503 -11.20 10.46 -37.27
CA MET A 503 -10.30 11.57 -36.93
C MET A 503 -10.32 11.88 -35.43
N GLU A 504 -11.50 12.03 -34.83
CA GLU A 504 -11.69 12.26 -33.40
C GLU A 504 -10.99 11.16 -32.58
N PHE A 505 -11.27 9.90 -32.91
CA PHE A 505 -10.66 8.76 -32.23
C PHE A 505 -9.13 8.73 -32.40
N SER A 506 -8.62 9.01 -33.60
CA SER A 506 -7.17 9.09 -33.87
C SER A 506 -6.47 10.10 -32.96
N ARG A 507 -7.09 11.25 -32.67
CA ARG A 507 -6.52 12.29 -31.81
C ARG A 507 -6.38 11.86 -30.35
N LEU A 508 -7.28 10.97 -29.89
CA LEU A 508 -7.28 10.50 -28.50
C LEU A 508 -6.14 9.51 -28.21
N LEU A 509 -5.59 8.85 -29.24
CA LEU A 509 -4.55 7.82 -29.12
C LEU A 509 -3.14 8.39 -28.78
N LYS A 510 -3.05 9.61 -28.25
CA LYS A 510 -1.78 10.32 -27.96
C LYS A 510 -1.71 11.03 -26.61
N SER A 511 -2.74 10.94 -25.77
CA SER A 511 -2.75 11.64 -24.48
C SER A 511 -1.96 10.88 -23.40
N SER A 512 -0.83 11.49 -22.98
CA SER A 512 -0.03 11.28 -21.75
C SER A 512 0.52 9.87 -21.40
N ASP A 513 1.86 9.78 -21.26
CA ASP A 513 2.67 8.68 -20.66
C ASP A 513 2.54 7.23 -21.20
N LYS A 514 1.51 6.92 -22.00
CA LYS A 514 1.19 5.55 -22.47
C LYS A 514 1.62 5.27 -23.93
N VAL A 515 2.66 5.96 -24.43
CA VAL A 515 3.07 6.05 -25.85
C VAL A 515 3.20 4.70 -26.60
N ASN A 516 3.35 3.58 -25.90
CA ASN A 516 3.46 2.27 -26.55
C ASN A 516 2.15 1.46 -26.60
N LYS A 517 1.20 1.60 -25.65
CA LYS A 517 0.04 0.67 -25.53
C LYS A 517 -1.00 0.81 -26.63
N ASP A 518 -1.22 2.03 -27.10
CA ASP A 518 -2.28 2.35 -28.07
C ASP A 518 -1.78 2.38 -29.52
N LEU A 519 -0.47 2.22 -29.70
CA LEU A 519 0.21 2.23 -31.00
C LEU A 519 -0.33 1.18 -31.99
N PRO A 520 -0.64 -0.07 -31.56
CA PRO A 520 -1.24 -1.06 -32.44
C PRO A 520 -2.61 -0.63 -33.01
N VAL A 521 -3.43 0.04 -32.20
CA VAL A 521 -4.77 0.50 -32.61
C VAL A 521 -4.67 1.69 -33.55
N LEU A 522 -3.70 2.60 -33.33
CA LEU A 522 -3.50 3.77 -34.18
C LEU A 522 -3.24 3.40 -35.65
N ALA A 523 -2.45 2.38 -35.93
CA ALA A 523 -2.23 1.92 -37.31
C ALA A 523 -3.54 1.52 -38.00
N LEU A 524 -4.36 0.73 -37.30
CA LEU A 524 -5.66 0.26 -37.80
C LEU A 524 -6.66 1.42 -37.96
N THR A 525 -6.64 2.38 -37.04
CA THR A 525 -7.45 3.60 -37.11
C THR A 525 -7.07 4.47 -38.31
N LEU A 526 -5.76 4.66 -38.57
CA LEU A 526 -5.28 5.41 -39.74
C LEU A 526 -5.62 4.71 -41.05
N GLN A 527 -5.61 3.38 -41.07
CA GLN A 527 -6.10 2.60 -42.20
C GLN A 527 -7.58 2.90 -42.47
N ARG A 528 -8.45 2.79 -41.45
CA ARG A 528 -9.88 3.06 -41.59
C ARG A 528 -10.17 4.50 -42.01
N LEU A 529 -9.47 5.47 -41.41
CA LEU A 529 -9.57 6.87 -41.81
C LEU A 529 -9.18 7.07 -43.29
N SER A 530 -8.07 6.47 -43.73
CA SER A 530 -7.61 6.56 -45.11
C SER A 530 -8.59 5.92 -46.08
N GLN A 531 -9.16 4.76 -45.73
CA GLN A 531 -10.19 4.10 -46.50
C GLN A 531 -11.45 4.99 -46.63
N GLN A 532 -11.91 5.62 -45.55
CA GLN A 532 -13.09 6.49 -45.61
C GLN A 532 -12.85 7.81 -46.36
N LEU A 533 -11.62 8.32 -46.35
CA LEU A 533 -11.26 9.52 -47.11
C LEU A 533 -11.08 9.26 -48.60
N PHE A 534 -10.25 8.27 -48.94
CA PHE A 534 -9.70 8.14 -50.28
C PHE A 534 -10.40 7.08 -51.14
N THR A 535 -11.16 6.15 -50.59
CA THR A 535 -11.81 5.11 -51.42
C THR A 535 -12.89 5.74 -52.32
N PRO A 536 -12.79 5.62 -53.65
CA PRO A 536 -13.84 6.10 -54.54
C PRO A 536 -15.11 5.26 -54.37
N ARG A 537 -16.27 5.91 -54.25
CA ARG A 537 -17.57 5.22 -54.16
C ARG A 537 -18.35 5.39 -55.46
N SER A 538 -19.02 4.33 -55.90
CA SER A 538 -19.84 4.38 -57.12
C SER A 538 -21.24 4.89 -56.79
N ALA A 539 -21.66 5.98 -57.44
CA ALA A 539 -23.03 6.50 -57.37
C ALA A 539 -23.46 6.97 -58.76
N ASN A 540 -24.65 6.54 -59.22
CA ASN A 540 -25.18 6.84 -60.56
C ASN A 540 -24.19 6.58 -61.71
N GLY A 541 -23.39 5.51 -61.61
CA GLY A 541 -22.39 5.12 -62.62
C GLY A 541 -21.09 5.94 -62.63
N LYS A 542 -20.96 6.96 -61.77
CA LYS A 542 -19.72 7.70 -61.55
C LYS A 542 -18.99 7.20 -60.31
N LYS A 543 -17.66 7.10 -60.37
CA LYS A 543 -16.79 6.90 -59.19
C LYS A 543 -16.41 8.25 -58.60
N LEU A 544 -16.83 8.52 -57.37
CA LEU A 544 -16.62 9.79 -56.68
C LEU A 544 -15.74 9.60 -55.46
N GLN A 545 -14.75 10.47 -55.31
CA GLN A 545 -13.89 10.53 -54.13
C GLN A 545 -14.12 11.86 -53.42
N LEU A 546 -14.51 11.80 -52.14
CA LEU A 546 -14.94 12.99 -51.39
C LEU A 546 -13.84 13.61 -50.50
N ALA A 547 -12.61 13.10 -50.54
CA ALA A 547 -11.49 13.61 -49.74
C ALA A 547 -11.35 15.14 -49.80
N ASN A 548 -11.32 15.71 -51.02
CA ASN A 548 -11.20 17.16 -51.20
C ASN A 548 -12.40 17.93 -50.64
N LYS A 549 -13.61 17.36 -50.72
CA LYS A 549 -14.81 17.97 -50.15
C LYS A 549 -14.72 17.99 -48.62
N TYR A 550 -14.35 16.87 -47.99
CA TYR A 550 -14.19 16.81 -46.53
C TYR A 550 -13.13 17.76 -46.00
N VAL A 551 -11.98 17.87 -46.69
CA VAL A 551 -10.88 18.76 -46.29
C VAL A 551 -11.24 20.23 -46.50
N ALA A 552 -11.92 20.57 -47.60
CA ALA A 552 -12.30 21.95 -47.91
C ALA A 552 -13.33 22.52 -46.94
N THR A 553 -14.26 21.71 -46.40
CA THR A 553 -15.32 22.18 -45.51
C THR A 553 -14.81 22.66 -44.15
N ASN A 554 -13.73 22.09 -43.61
CA ASN A 554 -13.20 22.47 -42.29
C ASN A 554 -11.66 22.46 -42.23
N LYS A 555 -11.03 23.33 -43.04
CA LYS A 555 -9.57 23.39 -43.22
C LYS A 555 -8.80 23.51 -41.91
N GLU A 556 -9.27 24.30 -40.96
CA GLU A 556 -8.60 24.49 -39.67
C GLU A 556 -8.52 23.20 -38.85
N LYS A 557 -9.63 22.43 -38.80
CA LYS A 557 -9.69 21.15 -38.10
C LYS A 557 -8.74 20.12 -38.72
N TRP A 558 -8.65 20.09 -40.06
CA TRP A 558 -7.73 19.22 -40.79
C TRP A 558 -6.26 19.64 -40.61
N GLN A 559 -5.94 20.93 -40.67
CA GLN A 559 -4.58 21.43 -40.42
C GLN A 559 -4.12 21.05 -39.01
N SER A 560 -4.99 21.24 -38.01
CA SER A 560 -4.73 20.83 -36.63
C SER A 560 -4.51 19.32 -36.49
N PHE A 561 -5.19 18.50 -37.31
CA PHE A 561 -5.02 17.06 -37.33
C PHE A 561 -3.71 16.64 -38.04
N GLU A 562 -3.31 17.31 -39.11
CA GLU A 562 -2.01 17.12 -39.76
C GLU A 562 -0.86 17.40 -38.77
N ASP A 563 -0.91 18.53 -38.07
CA ASP A 563 0.10 18.91 -37.07
C ASP A 563 0.17 17.88 -35.93
N PHE A 564 -0.98 17.32 -35.54
CA PHE A 564 -1.06 16.21 -34.60
C PHE A 564 -0.33 14.96 -35.10
N LEU A 565 -0.53 14.58 -36.37
CA LEU A 565 0.13 13.41 -36.98
C LEU A 565 1.64 13.62 -37.12
N TYR A 566 2.08 14.82 -37.51
CA TYR A 566 3.51 15.16 -37.60
C TYR A 566 4.22 15.16 -36.25
N SER A 567 3.52 15.51 -35.17
CA SER A 567 4.08 15.53 -33.82
C SER A 567 4.16 14.13 -33.19
N ILE A 568 3.72 13.05 -33.86
CA ILE A 568 3.88 11.67 -33.34
C ILE A 568 5.35 11.27 -33.54
N PRO A 569 6.08 10.88 -32.47
CA PRO A 569 7.50 10.58 -32.58
C PRO A 569 7.78 9.38 -33.48
N ASP A 570 8.94 9.39 -34.13
CA ASP A 570 9.39 8.27 -34.96
C ASP A 570 9.65 7.04 -34.07
N GLY A 571 8.85 5.99 -34.29
CA GLY A 571 8.85 4.76 -33.49
C GLY A 571 8.46 3.53 -34.33
N PRO A 572 7.84 2.48 -33.74
CA PRO A 572 7.48 1.25 -34.45
C PRO A 572 6.59 1.45 -35.68
N LEU A 573 5.80 2.55 -35.74
CA LEU A 573 4.95 2.92 -36.88
C LEU A 573 5.72 3.43 -38.11
N LYS A 574 7.06 3.52 -38.01
CA LYS A 574 8.06 3.61 -39.09
C LYS A 574 7.95 4.68 -40.18
N ILE A 575 6.86 5.45 -40.31
CA ILE A 575 6.61 6.65 -41.17
C ILE A 575 5.08 6.87 -41.34
N LEU A 576 4.24 5.90 -41.00
CA LEU A 576 2.81 5.86 -41.36
C LEU A 576 2.02 7.15 -41.02
N PRO A 577 2.04 7.71 -39.79
CA PRO A 577 1.31 8.94 -39.50
C PRO A 577 1.72 10.13 -40.37
N LYS A 578 3.03 10.26 -40.64
CA LYS A 578 3.58 11.32 -41.49
C LYS A 578 3.23 11.12 -42.96
N ALA A 579 3.13 9.87 -43.43
CA ALA A 579 2.64 9.57 -44.77
C ALA A 579 1.17 9.98 -44.93
N VAL A 580 0.30 9.59 -43.99
CA VAL A 580 -1.13 9.97 -44.00
C VAL A 580 -1.30 11.50 -43.94
N ALA A 581 -0.51 12.20 -43.11
CA ALA A 581 -0.53 13.67 -43.06
C ALA A 581 -0.16 14.30 -44.42
N ARG A 582 0.85 13.74 -45.12
CA ARG A 582 1.22 14.20 -46.48
C ARG A 582 0.13 13.90 -47.50
N TRP A 583 -0.56 12.76 -47.39
CA TRP A 583 -1.69 12.45 -48.27
C TRP A 583 -2.83 13.44 -48.07
N ILE A 584 -3.20 13.76 -46.82
CA ILE A 584 -4.23 14.76 -46.49
C ILE A 584 -3.86 16.13 -47.09
N LYS A 585 -2.60 16.55 -46.92
CA LYS A 585 -2.10 17.81 -47.47
C LYS A 585 -2.12 17.85 -49.01
N ALA A 586 -1.90 16.71 -49.66
CA ALA A 586 -1.89 16.55 -51.11
C ALA A 586 -3.27 16.15 -51.70
N VAL A 587 -4.36 16.26 -50.93
CA VAL A 587 -5.70 15.82 -51.36
C VAL A 587 -6.16 16.45 -52.68
N ALA A 588 -5.84 17.72 -52.94
CA ALA A 588 -6.17 18.39 -54.20
C ALA A 588 -5.48 17.76 -55.43
N GLU A 589 -4.29 17.19 -55.24
CA GLU A 589 -3.52 16.50 -56.29
C GLU A 589 -3.96 15.04 -56.46
N ILE A 590 -4.38 14.40 -55.37
CA ILE A 590 -4.77 12.98 -55.33
C ILE A 590 -6.22 12.76 -55.80
N SER A 591 -7.13 13.71 -55.52
CA SER A 591 -8.57 13.55 -55.79
C SER A 591 -9.01 13.43 -57.26
N PRO A 592 -8.28 13.97 -58.26
CA PRO A 592 -8.63 13.79 -59.66
C PRO A 592 -8.55 12.32 -60.11
N THR A 593 -9.49 11.88 -60.94
CA THR A 593 -9.53 10.52 -61.52
C THR A 593 -8.34 10.18 -62.42
N THR A 594 -7.52 11.18 -62.77
CA THR A 594 -6.30 11.06 -63.59
C THR A 594 -5.02 10.86 -62.77
N PHE A 595 -5.09 10.88 -61.43
CA PHE A 595 -3.92 10.71 -60.59
C PHE A 595 -3.32 9.29 -60.72
N GLY A 596 -2.03 9.22 -61.06
CA GLY A 596 -1.33 7.94 -61.24
C GLY A 596 0.14 7.92 -60.77
N ASP A 597 0.71 9.08 -60.40
CA ASP A 597 2.11 9.17 -59.97
C ASP A 597 2.26 9.01 -58.45
N PHE A 598 2.17 7.77 -57.99
CA PHE A 598 2.34 7.40 -56.58
C PHE A 598 3.79 7.47 -56.08
N SER A 599 4.77 7.64 -56.97
CA SER A 599 6.20 7.60 -56.62
C SER A 599 6.65 8.78 -55.74
N ARG A 600 5.89 9.88 -55.78
CA ARG A 600 6.15 11.12 -55.04
C ARG A 600 5.58 11.12 -53.62
N LEU A 601 4.77 10.11 -53.26
CA LEU A 601 4.10 10.02 -51.98
C LEU A 601 4.74 8.94 -51.10
N ASP A 602 5.03 9.28 -49.86
CA ASP A 602 5.47 8.29 -48.87
C ASP A 602 4.41 7.21 -48.69
N LEU A 603 4.84 5.95 -48.66
CA LEU A 603 3.97 4.78 -48.61
C LEU A 603 2.88 4.77 -49.72
N GLY A 604 3.14 5.38 -50.88
CA GLY A 604 2.16 5.51 -51.98
C GLY A 604 1.59 4.18 -52.50
N HIS A 605 2.24 3.04 -52.24
CA HIS A 605 1.70 1.71 -52.54
C HIS A 605 0.46 1.37 -51.69
N LEU A 606 0.38 1.81 -50.43
CA LEU A 606 -0.80 1.64 -49.58
C LEU A 606 -1.95 2.52 -50.06
N LEU A 607 -1.67 3.78 -50.42
CA LEU A 607 -2.69 4.68 -50.98
C LEU A 607 -3.24 4.15 -52.31
N ARG A 608 -2.37 3.57 -53.16
CA ARG A 608 -2.80 2.89 -54.39
C ARG A 608 -3.75 1.73 -54.08
N ALA A 609 -3.44 0.91 -53.08
CA ALA A 609 -4.31 -0.20 -52.67
C ALA A 609 -5.68 0.29 -52.14
N VAL A 610 -5.70 1.40 -51.39
CA VAL A 610 -6.94 2.04 -50.92
C VAL A 610 -7.78 2.55 -52.10
N LEU A 611 -7.16 3.21 -53.08
CA LEU A 611 -7.85 3.75 -54.26
C LEU A 611 -8.39 2.66 -55.20
N ALA A 612 -7.66 1.54 -55.29
CA ALA A 612 -8.03 0.43 -56.18
C ALA A 612 -9.13 -0.47 -55.59
N GLU A 613 -9.50 -0.30 -54.30
CA GLU A 613 -10.38 -1.21 -53.54
C GLU A 613 -9.82 -2.66 -53.43
N ASP A 614 -8.56 -2.87 -53.83
CA ASP A 614 -7.95 -4.19 -54.04
C ASP A 614 -7.56 -4.89 -52.72
N ASP A 615 -7.26 -4.13 -51.66
CA ASP A 615 -6.76 -4.69 -50.40
C ASP A 615 -7.58 -4.27 -49.18
N LYS A 616 -8.37 -5.22 -48.66
CA LYS A 616 -9.09 -5.11 -47.38
C LYS A 616 -8.27 -5.63 -46.20
N ALA A 617 -7.06 -6.14 -46.42
CA ALA A 617 -6.25 -6.69 -45.35
C ALA A 617 -5.80 -5.59 -44.38
N PRO A 618 -5.77 -5.86 -43.06
CA PRO A 618 -5.26 -4.92 -42.08
C PRO A 618 -3.77 -4.63 -42.32
N TRP A 619 -3.34 -3.38 -42.08
CA TRP A 619 -1.95 -2.92 -42.22
C TRP A 619 -1.05 -3.45 -41.08
N LEU A 620 -0.93 -4.77 -40.96
CA LEU A 620 -0.27 -5.47 -39.86
C LEU A 620 1.23 -5.17 -39.75
N ASP A 621 1.88 -4.79 -40.86
CA ASP A 621 3.30 -4.41 -40.87
C ASP A 621 3.62 -3.20 -39.97
N PHE A 622 2.59 -2.41 -39.64
CA PHE A 622 2.68 -1.25 -38.74
C PHE A 622 2.14 -1.54 -37.34
N VAL A 623 1.72 -2.78 -37.06
CA VAL A 623 1.16 -3.20 -35.77
C VAL A 623 2.21 -3.97 -34.97
N ASN A 624 2.53 -3.53 -33.75
CA ASN A 624 3.48 -4.23 -32.89
C ASN A 624 2.82 -5.47 -32.23
N MET A 625 2.85 -6.60 -32.95
CA MET A 625 2.29 -7.88 -32.48
C MET A 625 3.05 -8.47 -31.28
N GLU A 626 4.35 -8.19 -31.16
CA GLU A 626 5.16 -8.63 -30.01
C GLU A 626 4.67 -7.97 -28.72
N MET A 627 4.33 -6.69 -28.78
CA MET A 627 3.78 -5.96 -27.64
C MET A 627 2.40 -6.49 -27.22
N ILE A 628 1.50 -6.77 -28.17
CA ILE A 628 0.19 -7.37 -27.87
C ILE A 628 0.39 -8.73 -27.19
N THR A 629 1.33 -9.54 -27.71
CA THR A 629 1.69 -10.85 -27.15
C THR A 629 2.28 -10.74 -25.75
N ALA A 630 3.14 -9.75 -25.50
CA ALA A 630 3.73 -9.48 -24.19
C ALA A 630 2.66 -9.10 -23.15
N LEU A 631 1.74 -8.18 -23.49
CA LEU A 631 0.61 -7.82 -22.64
C LEU A 631 -0.25 -9.04 -22.30
N ARG A 632 -0.59 -9.85 -23.31
CA ARG A 632 -1.33 -11.12 -23.10
C ARG A 632 -0.60 -12.06 -22.14
N ASN A 633 0.72 -12.20 -22.29
CA ASN A 633 1.54 -13.05 -21.43
C ASN A 633 1.53 -12.58 -19.98
N ASP A 634 1.63 -11.28 -19.74
CA ASP A 634 1.64 -10.72 -18.39
C ASP A 634 0.27 -10.80 -17.72
N ASP A 635 -0.81 -10.50 -18.44
CA ASP A 635 -2.18 -10.68 -17.96
C ASP A 635 -2.47 -12.14 -17.60
N SER A 636 -2.09 -13.08 -18.48
CA SER A 636 -2.26 -14.52 -18.26
C SER A 636 -1.44 -15.02 -17.06
N LYS A 637 -0.20 -14.53 -16.87
CA LYS A 637 0.63 -14.85 -15.70
C LYS A 637 0.02 -14.36 -14.40
N MET A 638 -0.59 -13.17 -14.40
CA MET A 638 -1.21 -12.58 -13.22
C MET A 638 -2.35 -13.47 -12.69
N TYR A 639 -3.28 -13.89 -13.55
CA TYR A 639 -4.37 -14.78 -13.15
C TYR A 639 -3.86 -16.17 -12.73
N ALA A 640 -2.93 -16.74 -13.50
CA ALA A 640 -2.34 -18.05 -13.18
C ALA A 640 -1.62 -18.04 -11.82
N THR A 641 -0.94 -16.94 -11.48
CA THR A 641 -0.25 -16.77 -10.19
C THR A 641 -1.24 -16.61 -9.05
N LEU A 642 -2.31 -15.82 -9.24
CA LEU A 642 -3.32 -15.61 -8.21
C LEU A 642 -4.04 -16.92 -7.83
N CYS A 643 -4.45 -17.70 -8.84
CA CYS A 643 -5.22 -18.93 -8.68
C CYS A 643 -4.34 -20.19 -8.52
N HIS A 644 -3.01 -20.06 -8.51
CA HIS A 644 -2.06 -21.18 -8.50
C HIS A 644 -2.41 -22.22 -9.58
N LEU A 645 -2.53 -21.79 -10.85
CA LEU A 645 -2.88 -22.65 -11.98
C LEU A 645 -1.65 -23.28 -12.65
N LYS A 646 -0.45 -22.75 -12.41
CA LYS A 646 0.84 -23.30 -12.86
C LYS A 646 1.69 -23.70 -11.67
N GLY A 647 2.47 -24.77 -11.81
CA GLY A 647 3.50 -25.12 -10.83
C GLY A 647 4.54 -24.00 -10.72
N ARG A 648 5.04 -23.72 -9.50
CA ARG A 648 6.20 -22.83 -9.37
C ARG A 648 7.43 -23.56 -9.93
N PRO A 649 8.22 -22.93 -10.83
CA PRO A 649 9.42 -23.57 -11.36
C PRO A 649 10.38 -23.87 -10.21
N LEU A 650 10.85 -25.12 -10.09
CA LEU A 650 11.93 -25.43 -9.16
C LEU A 650 13.23 -24.76 -9.63
N PRO A 651 14.09 -24.32 -8.71
CA PRO A 651 15.44 -23.91 -9.07
C PRO A 651 16.14 -25.06 -9.79
N SER A 652 16.73 -24.76 -10.96
CA SER A 652 17.47 -25.74 -11.79
C SER A 652 18.43 -26.55 -10.93
N LYS A 653 18.32 -27.89 -11.00
CA LYS A 653 19.22 -28.84 -10.32
C LYS A 653 20.60 -28.84 -10.99
N SER A 654 21.32 -27.72 -10.97
CA SER A 654 22.76 -27.73 -11.25
C SER A 654 23.47 -28.31 -10.02
N ARG A 655 23.61 -29.63 -10.00
CA ARG A 655 24.50 -30.36 -9.09
C ARG A 655 25.95 -30.03 -9.42
N THR A 656 26.49 -29.01 -8.77
CA THR A 656 27.92 -28.89 -8.44
C THR A 656 28.03 -28.00 -7.20
N VAL A 657 27.93 -28.61 -6.02
CA VAL A 657 28.43 -28.02 -4.78
C VAL A 657 29.93 -28.28 -4.79
N ASP A 658 30.67 -27.45 -5.54
CA ASP A 658 32.11 -27.33 -5.32
C ASP A 658 32.31 -26.39 -4.14
N GLY A 659 33.06 -26.89 -3.16
CA GLY A 659 33.13 -26.37 -1.81
C GLY A 659 33.72 -24.97 -1.70
N TYR A 660 33.54 -24.40 -0.50
CA TYR A 660 34.40 -23.40 0.13
C TYR A 660 35.49 -22.78 -0.78
N GLN A 661 35.09 -21.95 -1.74
CA GLN A 661 36.02 -21.03 -2.37
C GLN A 661 35.93 -19.71 -1.64
N ARG A 662 36.98 -19.47 -0.86
CA ARG A 662 37.43 -18.18 -0.34
C ARG A 662 36.88 -17.05 -1.20
N ALA A 663 36.04 -16.19 -0.64
CA ALA A 663 35.76 -14.90 -1.24
C ALA A 663 37.10 -14.14 -1.36
N PRO A 664 37.61 -13.87 -2.57
CA PRO A 664 38.68 -12.90 -2.72
C PRO A 664 38.02 -11.53 -2.61
N MET A 665 38.31 -10.81 -1.54
CA MET A 665 38.26 -9.35 -1.59
C MET A 665 39.22 -8.89 -2.71
N ARG A 666 38.70 -8.59 -3.90
CA ARG A 666 38.99 -7.37 -4.68
C ARG A 666 38.43 -7.43 -6.11
N ARG A 667 37.72 -6.35 -6.45
CA ARG A 667 37.55 -5.73 -7.78
C ARG A 667 36.78 -6.55 -8.83
N HIS A 668 35.47 -6.61 -8.71
CA HIS A 668 34.55 -6.18 -9.78
C HIS A 668 33.20 -5.81 -9.16
N GLY A 669 32.68 -4.65 -9.56
CA GLY A 669 31.51 -4.03 -8.94
C GLY A 669 30.26 -4.92 -9.00
N SER A 670 29.50 -4.87 -7.92
CA SER A 670 28.12 -5.31 -7.86
C SER A 670 27.35 -4.78 -9.06
N ARG A 671 26.99 -5.65 -10.01
CA ARG A 671 25.90 -5.37 -10.95
C ARG A 671 24.59 -5.80 -10.30
N ALA A 672 24.22 -5.09 -9.23
CA ALA A 672 22.80 -4.79 -9.06
C ALA A 672 22.38 -4.03 -10.33
N LEU A 673 21.33 -4.47 -11.00
CA LEU A 673 20.68 -3.63 -12.00
C LEU A 673 20.45 -2.26 -11.34
N PRO A 674 20.86 -1.14 -11.98
CA PRO A 674 20.53 0.16 -11.44
C PRO A 674 19.01 0.22 -11.25
N PHE A 675 18.56 0.81 -10.15
CA PHE A 675 17.16 1.17 -10.01
C PHE A 675 16.71 1.84 -11.33
N PRO A 676 15.55 1.46 -11.90
CA PRO A 676 15.07 2.12 -13.11
C PRO A 676 15.15 3.62 -12.89
N LEU A 677 15.83 4.33 -13.81
CA LEU A 677 15.84 5.79 -13.80
C LEU A 677 14.38 6.21 -13.77
N LEU A 678 13.98 6.88 -12.68
CA LEU A 678 12.67 7.50 -12.58
C LEU A 678 12.50 8.36 -13.84
N PRO A 679 11.41 8.21 -14.61
CA PRO A 679 11.18 9.02 -15.79
C PRO A 679 11.26 10.50 -15.41
N GLU A 680 12.18 11.24 -16.02
CA GLU A 680 12.21 12.70 -15.87
C GLU A 680 10.97 13.24 -16.59
N HIS A 681 10.00 13.71 -15.81
CA HIS A 681 8.78 14.29 -16.36
C HIS A 681 9.12 15.65 -17.00
N PRO A 682 8.90 15.87 -18.31
CA PRO A 682 9.38 17.06 -19.03
C PRO A 682 8.75 18.38 -18.55
N ALA A 683 7.66 18.33 -17.77
CA ALA A 683 7.06 19.52 -17.15
C ALA A 683 7.63 19.87 -15.76
N LEU A 684 8.47 19.00 -15.16
CA LEU A 684 9.13 19.30 -13.90
C LEU A 684 10.51 19.91 -14.19
N PRO A 685 10.88 21.03 -13.55
CA PRO A 685 12.20 21.60 -13.74
C PRO A 685 13.28 20.63 -13.23
N PRO A 686 14.46 20.60 -13.88
CA PRO A 686 15.53 19.69 -13.50
C PRO A 686 15.99 19.98 -12.06
N PRO A 687 16.51 18.96 -11.34
CA PRO A 687 16.99 19.15 -9.99
C PRO A 687 18.11 20.23 -9.97
N PRO A 688 18.18 21.05 -8.90
CA PRO A 688 19.19 22.09 -8.80
C PRO A 688 20.59 21.46 -8.84
N LYS A 689 21.40 21.87 -9.81
CA LYS A 689 22.76 21.36 -9.99
C LYS A 689 23.67 22.00 -8.95
N LEU A 690 24.19 21.19 -8.01
CA LEU A 690 25.30 21.60 -7.17
C LEU A 690 26.62 21.19 -7.81
N GLU A 691 27.52 22.15 -7.96
CA GLU A 691 28.91 21.88 -8.32
C GLU A 691 29.77 21.82 -7.05
N ARG A 692 30.81 20.97 -7.06
CA ARG A 692 31.71 20.82 -5.91
C ARG A 692 32.48 22.11 -5.60
N SER A 693 32.58 23.02 -6.56
CA SER A 693 33.24 24.34 -6.48
C SER A 693 32.33 25.46 -6.01
N THR A 694 31.04 25.22 -5.78
CA THR A 694 30.11 26.29 -5.37
C THR A 694 30.51 26.84 -3.99
N THR A 695 30.64 28.16 -3.89
CA THR A 695 30.97 28.82 -2.62
C THR A 695 29.79 28.73 -1.65
N SER A 696 30.06 28.69 -0.34
CA SER A 696 29.00 28.62 0.70
C SER A 696 27.96 29.72 0.53
N ASP A 697 28.41 30.92 0.18
CA ASP A 697 27.58 32.11 0.12
C ASP A 697 26.69 32.12 -1.13
N GLU A 698 27.14 31.52 -2.24
CA GLU A 698 26.39 31.45 -3.49
C GLU A 698 25.23 30.45 -3.40
N LEU A 699 25.47 29.24 -2.87
CA LEU A 699 24.42 28.24 -2.66
C LEU A 699 23.34 28.74 -1.68
N LEU A 700 23.77 29.37 -0.58
CA LEU A 700 22.86 29.87 0.45
C LEU A 700 22.02 31.05 -0.07
N ASN A 701 22.64 32.02 -0.73
CA ASN A 701 21.95 33.24 -1.13
C ASN A 701 21.17 33.11 -2.44
N LEU A 702 21.68 32.40 -3.45
CA LEU A 702 21.02 32.31 -4.77
C LEU A 702 20.01 31.18 -4.87
N THR A 703 20.18 30.09 -4.11
CA THR A 703 19.32 28.91 -4.26
C THR A 703 18.48 28.68 -3.02
N VAL A 704 19.09 28.50 -1.85
CA VAL A 704 18.38 28.10 -0.63
C VAL A 704 17.46 29.20 -0.11
N ASN A 705 17.94 30.46 -0.05
CA ASN A 705 17.12 31.59 0.41
C ASN A 705 15.91 31.84 -0.48
N ASN A 706 16.07 31.71 -1.79
CA ASN A 706 14.97 31.87 -2.74
C ASN A 706 13.91 30.77 -2.56
N ILE A 707 14.35 29.53 -2.35
CA ILE A 707 13.43 28.42 -2.07
C ILE A 707 12.69 28.63 -0.73
N LEU A 708 13.41 29.00 0.33
CA LEU A 708 12.80 29.23 1.65
C LEU A 708 11.84 30.43 1.64
N ASN A 709 12.20 31.54 1.00
CA ASN A 709 11.32 32.71 0.87
C ASN A 709 10.06 32.36 0.06
N SER A 710 10.20 31.60 -1.03
CA SER A 710 9.04 31.16 -1.81
C SER A 710 8.12 30.25 -1.00
N LEU A 711 8.68 29.30 -0.24
CA LEU A 711 7.90 28.47 0.67
C LEU A 711 7.19 29.32 1.76
N SER A 712 7.85 30.37 2.27
CA SER A 712 7.23 31.29 3.23
C SER A 712 6.05 32.05 2.63
N GLU A 713 6.17 32.54 1.39
CA GLU A 713 5.06 33.18 0.67
C GLU A 713 3.89 32.22 0.41
N LEU A 714 4.19 30.96 0.06
CA LEU A 714 3.18 29.91 -0.12
C LEU A 714 2.49 29.57 1.21
N ALA A 715 3.24 29.52 2.31
CA ALA A 715 2.70 29.33 3.65
C ALA A 715 1.77 30.47 4.07
N ASP A 716 2.14 31.72 3.78
CA ASP A 716 1.29 32.88 4.06
C ASP A 716 0.00 32.86 3.23
N LYS A 717 0.09 32.48 1.94
CA LYS A 717 -1.09 32.27 1.09
C LYS A 717 -2.00 31.18 1.65
N PHE A 718 -1.44 30.04 2.02
CA PHE A 718 -2.17 28.92 2.62
C PHE A 718 -2.87 29.31 3.93
N SER A 719 -2.17 30.03 4.81
CA SER A 719 -2.72 30.51 6.09
C SER A 719 -3.88 31.49 5.87
N ASN A 720 -3.74 32.43 4.92
CA ASN A 720 -4.79 33.38 4.58
C ASN A 720 -6.01 32.70 3.95
N THR A 721 -5.81 31.72 3.06
CA THR A 721 -6.90 30.90 2.52
C THR A 721 -7.61 30.14 3.63
N THR A 722 -6.86 29.53 4.56
CA THR A 722 -7.44 28.77 5.69
C THR A 722 -8.37 29.66 6.52
N LYS A 723 -7.90 30.86 6.91
CA LYS A 723 -8.73 31.85 7.62
C LYS A 723 -9.98 32.25 6.84
N ASN A 724 -9.86 32.44 5.52
CA ASN A 724 -11.02 32.77 4.68
C ASN A 724 -12.03 31.60 4.62
N THR A 725 -11.55 30.36 4.52
CA THR A 725 -12.43 29.18 4.54
C THR A 725 -13.14 28.99 5.87
N GLU A 726 -12.45 29.22 6.99
CA GLU A 726 -13.05 29.21 8.33
C GLU A 726 -14.13 30.30 8.46
N GLN A 727 -13.85 31.50 7.96
CA GLN A 727 -14.83 32.59 7.93
C GLN A 727 -16.08 32.22 7.10
N LYS A 728 -15.89 31.58 5.93
CA LYS A 728 -17.01 31.10 5.10
C LYS A 728 -17.81 29.99 5.80
N ASP A 729 -17.15 29.12 6.58
CA ASP A 729 -17.81 28.10 7.38
C ASP A 729 -18.63 28.69 8.54
N ILE A 730 -18.13 29.75 9.19
CA ILE A 730 -18.89 30.53 10.18
C ILE A 730 -20.13 31.16 9.53
N GLU A 731 -19.98 31.83 8.38
CA GLU A 731 -21.08 32.43 7.63
C GLU A 731 -22.16 31.39 7.26
N TYR A 732 -21.74 30.19 6.84
CA TYR A 732 -22.65 29.11 6.52
C TYR A 732 -23.48 28.65 7.73
N CYS A 733 -22.87 28.56 8.91
CA CYS A 733 -23.57 28.19 10.13
C CYS A 733 -24.67 29.21 10.47
N GLU A 734 -24.42 30.51 10.23
CA GLU A 734 -25.43 31.57 10.39
C GLU A 734 -26.56 31.49 9.35
N ILE A 735 -26.25 31.06 8.11
CA ILE A 735 -27.26 30.84 7.07
C ILE A 735 -28.15 29.63 7.41
N LEU A 736 -27.57 28.53 7.90
CA LEU A 736 -28.31 27.33 8.29
C LEU A 736 -29.35 27.60 9.39
N LYS A 737 -29.02 28.46 10.36
CA LYS A 737 -29.97 28.89 11.41
C LYS A 737 -31.23 29.56 10.85
N LYS A 738 -31.15 30.12 9.63
CA LYS A 738 -32.24 30.85 8.96
C LYS A 738 -32.96 30.01 7.88
N LEU A 739 -32.56 28.75 7.67
CA LEU A 739 -33.04 27.91 6.58
C LEU A 739 -34.51 27.47 6.76
N HIS A 740 -34.91 27.17 7.99
CA HIS A 740 -36.27 26.71 8.30
C HIS A 740 -37.00 27.73 9.17
N THR A 741 -38.11 28.29 8.66
CA THR A 741 -38.97 29.18 9.43
C THR A 741 -40.24 28.44 9.86
N PRO A 742 -40.68 28.57 11.13
CA PRO A 742 -41.91 27.93 11.59
C PRO A 742 -43.13 28.61 10.97
N THR A 743 -44.03 27.82 10.36
CA THR A 743 -45.27 28.25 9.71
C THR A 743 -46.44 27.34 10.11
N SER A 744 -47.61 27.89 10.38
CA SER A 744 -48.79 27.06 10.67
C SER A 744 -49.54 26.71 9.38
N VAL A 745 -49.72 25.41 9.11
CA VAL A 745 -50.44 24.88 7.94
C VAL A 745 -51.67 24.14 8.43
N HIS A 746 -52.80 24.25 7.73
CA HIS A 746 -54.00 23.48 8.02
C HIS A 746 -53.98 22.22 7.15
N LEU A 747 -54.06 21.04 7.77
CA LEU A 747 -54.08 19.75 7.10
C LEU A 747 -55.48 19.16 7.19
N ASP A 748 -56.03 18.74 6.06
CA ASP A 748 -57.32 18.07 6.00
C ASP A 748 -57.14 16.58 6.33
N ILE A 749 -57.58 16.19 7.52
CA ILE A 749 -57.51 14.82 8.01
C ILE A 749 -58.86 14.15 7.77
N MET A 750 -58.81 13.00 7.10
CA MET A 750 -59.98 12.16 6.86
C MET A 750 -60.23 11.29 8.09
N VAL A 751 -61.33 11.52 8.79
CA VAL A 751 -61.74 10.75 9.98
C VAL A 751 -62.81 9.76 9.55
N THR A 752 -62.49 8.47 9.66
CA THR A 752 -63.42 7.36 9.43
C THR A 752 -63.87 6.76 10.77
N CYS A 753 -65.13 6.30 10.85
CA CYS A 753 -65.60 5.58 12.03
C CYS A 753 -65.18 4.09 12.05
N SER A 754 -64.83 3.54 10.89
CA SER A 754 -64.27 2.20 10.71
C SER A 754 -63.55 2.10 9.34
N PRO A 755 -62.71 1.07 9.10
CA PRO A 755 -62.01 0.88 7.83
C PRO A 755 -62.93 0.74 6.60
N ALA A 756 -64.20 0.38 6.80
CA ALA A 756 -65.21 0.19 5.75
C ALA A 756 -66.22 1.35 5.66
N CYS A 757 -65.87 2.53 6.16
CA CYS A 757 -66.77 3.69 6.21
C CYS A 757 -67.05 4.26 4.81
N GLN A 758 -68.32 4.29 4.40
CA GLN A 758 -68.73 4.81 3.09
C GLN A 758 -68.80 6.34 3.01
N LYS A 759 -68.74 7.06 4.14
CA LYS A 759 -68.78 8.53 4.20
C LYS A 759 -67.80 9.09 5.25
N PRO A 760 -66.49 9.09 4.96
CA PRO A 760 -65.50 9.72 5.83
C PRO A 760 -65.75 11.23 6.01
N ALA A 761 -65.52 11.74 7.23
CA ALA A 761 -65.60 13.17 7.52
C ALA A 761 -64.21 13.81 7.39
N VAL A 762 -64.08 14.85 6.57
CA VAL A 762 -62.84 15.61 6.44
C VAL A 762 -62.80 16.73 7.49
N ARG A 763 -61.72 16.79 8.28
CA ARG A 763 -61.51 17.79 9.34
C ARG A 763 -60.17 18.48 9.15
N SER A 764 -60.17 19.81 9.01
CA SER A 764 -58.94 20.60 8.93
C SER A 764 -58.32 20.80 10.31
N VAL A 765 -57.08 20.36 10.50
CA VAL A 765 -56.30 20.50 11.74
C VAL A 765 -55.12 21.44 11.50
N LYS A 766 -54.97 22.45 12.36
CA LYS A 766 -53.84 23.38 12.31
C LYS A 766 -52.59 22.73 12.90
N VAL A 767 -51.56 22.52 12.09
CA VAL A 767 -50.29 21.92 12.48
C VAL A 767 -49.15 22.93 12.30
N LYS A 768 -48.18 22.93 13.20
CA LYS A 768 -46.94 23.71 13.03
C LYS A 768 -46.01 22.94 12.09
N SER A 769 -45.79 23.48 10.90
CA SER A 769 -44.82 22.98 9.91
C SER A 769 -43.63 23.94 9.83
N THR A 770 -42.51 23.49 9.28
CA THR A 770 -41.41 24.38 8.89
C THR A 770 -41.44 24.60 7.38
N LYS A 771 -41.24 25.84 6.93
CA LYS A 771 -41.11 26.19 5.51
C LYS A 771 -39.65 26.56 5.24
N VAL A 772 -39.10 26.04 4.15
CA VAL A 772 -37.74 26.38 3.72
C VAL A 772 -37.72 27.82 3.21
N ASN A 773 -36.80 28.62 3.74
CA ASN A 773 -36.56 29.98 3.29
C ASN A 773 -35.68 29.96 2.03
N LYS A 774 -36.31 30.19 0.87
CA LYS A 774 -35.63 30.15 -0.45
C LYS A 774 -34.44 31.12 -0.55
N ILE A 775 -34.44 32.23 0.18
CA ILE A 775 -33.34 33.21 0.19
C ILE A 775 -32.15 32.65 0.98
N ALA A 776 -32.41 32.00 2.12
CA ALA A 776 -31.35 31.34 2.89
C ALA A 776 -30.81 30.11 2.15
N GLU A 777 -31.67 29.39 1.43
CA GLU A 777 -31.29 28.25 0.60
C GLU A 777 -30.38 28.68 -0.58
N SER A 778 -30.68 29.78 -1.27
CA SER A 778 -29.80 30.31 -2.32
C SER A 778 -28.47 30.83 -1.75
N ALA A 779 -28.51 31.56 -0.63
CA ALA A 779 -27.30 32.06 0.04
C ALA A 779 -26.39 30.92 0.53
N LYS A 780 -26.98 29.80 0.98
CA LYS A 780 -26.27 28.58 1.37
C LYS A 780 -25.46 28.01 0.20
N THR A 781 -26.08 27.92 -0.98
CA THR A 781 -25.44 27.39 -2.19
C THR A 781 -24.29 28.29 -2.64
N VAL A 782 -24.51 29.61 -2.73
CA VAL A 782 -23.49 30.60 -3.11
C VAL A 782 -22.28 30.56 -2.16
N ASN A 783 -22.51 30.53 -0.85
CA ASN A 783 -21.41 30.43 0.13
C ASN A 783 -20.57 29.16 -0.06
N ARG A 784 -21.18 28.02 -0.41
CA ARG A 784 -20.47 26.76 -0.65
C ARG A 784 -19.70 26.77 -1.97
N GLU A 785 -20.24 27.41 -3.00
CA GLU A 785 -19.54 27.64 -4.28
C GLU A 785 -18.32 28.54 -4.10
N GLU A 786 -18.46 29.67 -3.40
CA GLU A 786 -17.35 30.59 -3.10
C GLU A 786 -16.26 29.93 -2.25
N ARG A 787 -16.64 29.14 -1.25
CA ARG A 787 -15.70 28.36 -0.43
C ARG A 787 -14.95 27.32 -1.29
N ALA A 788 -15.66 26.60 -2.16
CA ALA A 788 -15.05 25.61 -3.05
C ALA A 788 -14.08 26.26 -4.04
N ALA A 789 -14.45 27.40 -4.63
CA ALA A 789 -13.57 28.17 -5.52
C ALA A 789 -12.28 28.62 -4.80
N THR A 790 -12.41 29.11 -3.56
CA THR A 790 -11.27 29.53 -2.73
C THR A 790 -10.31 28.38 -2.42
N VAL A 791 -10.84 27.18 -2.14
CA VAL A 791 -10.04 25.97 -1.88
C VAL A 791 -9.34 25.49 -3.17
N ASN A 792 -10.05 25.44 -4.29
CA ASN A 792 -9.51 24.98 -5.56
C ASN A 792 -8.37 25.88 -6.06
N GLU A 793 -8.52 27.20 -5.92
CA GLU A 793 -7.47 28.14 -6.29
C GLU A 793 -6.23 28.01 -5.40
N CYS A 794 -6.41 27.75 -4.10
CA CYS A 794 -5.30 27.46 -3.20
C CYS A 794 -4.57 26.17 -3.59
N GLN A 795 -5.32 25.10 -3.89
CA GLN A 795 -4.73 23.83 -4.30
C GLN A 795 -3.89 23.98 -5.57
N ARG A 796 -4.39 24.72 -6.56
CA ARG A 796 -3.68 24.99 -7.82
C ARG A 796 -2.41 25.81 -7.63
N LEU A 797 -2.46 26.85 -6.78
CA LEU A 797 -1.33 27.77 -6.60
C LEU A 797 -0.25 27.25 -5.65
N VAL A 798 -0.63 26.41 -4.68
CA VAL A 798 0.26 26.03 -3.57
C VAL A 798 0.89 24.65 -3.78
N THR A 799 0.17 23.67 -4.32
CA THR A 799 0.60 22.26 -4.27
C THR A 799 1.84 21.99 -5.12
N ASP A 800 1.84 22.37 -6.39
CA ASP A 800 2.92 22.03 -7.32
C ASP A 800 4.24 22.75 -6.98
N MET A 801 4.15 24.04 -6.67
CA MET A 801 5.31 24.85 -6.31
C MET A 801 5.88 24.45 -4.95
N ALA A 802 5.02 24.16 -3.96
CA ALA A 802 5.48 23.66 -2.67
C ALA A 802 6.19 22.31 -2.82
N ALA A 803 5.62 21.37 -3.60
CA ALA A 803 6.23 20.07 -3.85
C ALA A 803 7.62 20.20 -4.50
N LEU A 804 7.76 21.07 -5.49
CA LEU A 804 9.03 21.33 -6.16
C LEU A 804 10.09 21.89 -5.19
N HIS A 805 9.73 22.91 -4.43
CA HIS A 805 10.64 23.57 -3.49
C HIS A 805 11.06 22.64 -2.34
N CYS A 806 10.14 21.82 -1.85
CA CYS A 806 10.41 20.81 -0.82
C CYS A 806 11.35 19.71 -1.34
N ALA A 807 11.09 19.17 -2.53
CA ALA A 807 11.95 18.17 -3.16
C ALA A 807 13.36 18.72 -3.45
N SER A 808 13.45 20.01 -3.82
CA SER A 808 14.73 20.69 -4.07
C SER A 808 15.59 20.79 -2.81
N ILE A 809 15.01 21.18 -1.67
CA ILE A 809 15.75 21.24 -0.38
C ILE A 809 16.24 19.85 0.05
N GLU A 810 15.40 18.82 -0.05
CA GLU A 810 15.83 17.45 0.28
C GLU A 810 16.92 16.94 -0.66
N HIS A 811 16.84 17.29 -1.95
CA HIS A 811 17.84 16.93 -2.94
C HIS A 811 19.19 17.58 -2.62
N ILE A 812 19.21 18.88 -2.27
CA ILE A 812 20.42 19.61 -1.86
C ILE A 812 21.05 18.92 -0.63
N ALA A 813 20.25 18.58 0.38
CA ALA A 813 20.73 17.88 1.58
C ALA A 813 21.37 16.51 1.26
N ARG A 814 20.74 15.71 0.39
CA ARG A 814 21.27 14.40 -0.04
C ARG A 814 22.54 14.50 -0.88
N GLN A 815 22.60 15.49 -1.78
CA GLN A 815 23.80 15.73 -2.61
C GLN A 815 25.02 16.09 -1.75
N LEU A 816 24.85 16.95 -0.73
CA LEU A 816 25.94 17.29 0.19
C LEU A 816 26.48 16.06 0.92
N CYS A 817 25.60 15.16 1.37
CA CYS A 817 26.02 13.89 1.99
C CYS A 817 26.83 13.03 1.00
N SER A 818 26.35 12.89 -0.23
CA SER A 818 27.06 12.16 -1.29
C SER A 818 28.41 12.76 -1.65
N PHE A 819 28.59 14.08 -1.53
CA PHE A 819 29.87 14.72 -1.79
C PHE A 819 30.91 14.32 -0.75
N VAL A 820 30.55 14.30 0.54
CA VAL A 820 31.46 13.84 1.60
C VAL A 820 31.89 12.39 1.40
N ASP A 821 30.97 11.50 1.03
CA ASP A 821 31.29 10.08 0.78
C ASP A 821 32.24 9.87 -0.41
N SER A 822 32.31 10.85 -1.32
CA SER A 822 33.08 10.77 -2.57
C SER A 822 34.45 11.46 -2.53
N VAL A 823 34.76 12.21 -1.47
CA VAL A 823 35.96 13.06 -1.36
C VAL A 823 37.01 12.41 -0.48
N SER A 824 38.25 12.34 -0.97
CA SER A 824 39.40 11.76 -0.24
C SER A 824 40.32 12.80 0.43
N GLY A 825 40.12 14.09 0.21
CA GLY A 825 40.95 15.19 0.73
C GLY A 825 40.30 15.94 1.91
N THR A 826 41.10 16.38 2.89
CA THR A 826 40.62 17.03 4.12
C THR A 826 40.04 18.43 3.89
N VAL A 827 40.63 19.23 2.99
CA VAL A 827 40.22 20.62 2.73
C VAL A 827 38.86 20.71 2.03
N ASP A 828 38.62 19.86 1.03
CA ASP A 828 37.32 19.80 0.33
C ASP A 828 36.21 19.25 1.23
N ARG A 829 36.56 18.34 2.14
CA ARG A 829 35.64 17.81 3.15
C ARG A 829 35.23 18.91 4.14
N ASP A 830 36.20 19.65 4.70
CA ASP A 830 35.93 20.75 5.63
C ASP A 830 35.02 21.83 5.00
N HIS A 831 35.21 22.12 3.71
CA HIS A 831 34.37 23.05 2.98
C HIS A 831 32.92 22.55 2.84
N VAL A 832 32.71 21.32 2.40
CA VAL A 832 31.37 20.72 2.27
C VAL A 832 30.66 20.63 3.63
N GLU A 833 31.40 20.27 4.70
CA GLU A 833 30.86 20.23 6.05
C GLU A 833 30.43 21.63 6.52
N LYS A 834 31.22 22.67 6.26
CA LYS A 834 30.86 24.06 6.58
C LYS A 834 29.60 24.52 5.83
N VAL A 835 29.48 24.17 4.54
CA VAL A 835 28.29 24.48 3.73
C VAL A 835 27.04 23.76 4.27
N ALA A 836 27.16 22.49 4.67
CA ALA A 836 26.08 21.72 5.25
C ALA A 836 25.61 22.27 6.61
N CYS A 837 26.54 22.69 7.48
CA CYS A 837 26.22 23.35 8.75
C CYS A 837 25.49 24.69 8.54
N LEU A 838 25.92 25.50 7.56
CA LEU A 838 25.24 26.75 7.23
C LEU A 838 23.84 26.52 6.66
N LEU A 839 23.65 25.48 5.82
CA LEU A 839 22.33 25.08 5.33
C LEU A 839 21.41 24.65 6.46
N PHE A 840 21.92 23.84 7.40
CA PHE A 840 21.20 23.43 8.60
C PHE A 840 20.73 24.63 9.42
N ALA A 841 21.64 25.55 9.72
CA ALA A 841 21.32 26.79 10.44
C ALA A 841 20.31 27.66 9.68
N ARG A 842 20.37 27.68 8.33
CA ARG A 842 19.48 28.50 7.52
C ARG A 842 18.06 27.97 7.43
N ILE A 843 17.88 26.67 7.18
CA ILE A 843 16.58 25.99 7.24
C ILE A 843 15.97 26.18 8.63
N PHE A 844 16.80 26.08 9.66
CA PHE A 844 16.37 26.32 11.03
C PHE A 844 15.89 27.77 11.27
N SER A 845 16.64 28.77 10.80
CA SER A 845 16.30 30.19 10.98
C SER A 845 15.12 30.70 10.11
N SER A 846 14.47 29.81 9.35
CA SER A 846 13.42 30.18 8.41
C SER A 846 12.12 30.60 9.13
N SER A 847 11.25 31.34 8.43
CA SER A 847 10.17 32.13 9.04
C SER A 847 9.17 31.30 9.86
N SER A 848 8.52 31.96 10.83
CA SER A 848 7.46 31.38 11.65
C SER A 848 6.21 30.96 10.86
N SER A 849 6.02 31.44 9.62
CA SER A 849 4.88 31.05 8.78
C SER A 849 4.99 29.62 8.24
N LEU A 850 6.20 29.14 7.93
CA LEU A 850 6.46 27.76 7.49
C LEU A 850 6.07 26.72 8.53
N ASN A 851 6.08 27.12 9.80
CA ASN A 851 5.70 26.29 10.95
C ASN A 851 4.23 25.89 10.95
N THR A 852 3.39 26.58 10.16
CA THR A 852 1.96 26.32 10.04
C THR A 852 1.58 25.72 8.68
N PHE A 853 2.58 25.35 7.86
CA PHE A 853 2.39 24.84 6.52
C PHE A 853 2.76 23.35 6.43
N PRO A 854 1.79 22.42 6.60
CA PRO A 854 2.08 21.00 6.77
C PRO A 854 2.82 20.36 5.59
N THR A 855 2.57 20.86 4.38
CA THR A 855 3.17 20.35 3.13
C THR A 855 4.69 20.48 3.12
N ALA A 856 5.25 21.55 3.70
CA ALA A 856 6.69 21.78 3.74
C ALA A 856 7.36 21.21 5.00
N MET A 857 6.63 21.16 6.12
CA MET A 857 7.18 20.75 7.42
C MET A 857 7.84 19.36 7.37
N THR A 858 7.21 18.39 6.71
CA THR A 858 7.73 17.02 6.64
C THR A 858 9.06 16.96 5.89
N SER A 859 9.15 17.62 4.74
CA SER A 859 10.36 17.64 3.93
C SER A 859 11.50 18.42 4.56
N LEU A 860 11.19 19.56 5.19
CA LEU A 860 12.17 20.33 5.94
C LEU A 860 12.71 19.54 7.14
N ASN A 861 11.84 18.80 7.84
CA ASN A 861 12.27 17.91 8.94
C ASN A 861 13.19 16.80 8.43
N GLN A 862 12.86 16.19 7.30
CA GLN A 862 13.67 15.14 6.70
C GLN A 862 15.04 15.67 6.23
N ALA A 863 15.08 16.86 5.64
CA ALA A 863 16.33 17.52 5.28
C ALA A 863 17.19 17.85 6.51
N LEU A 864 16.58 18.38 7.58
CA LEU A 864 17.27 18.64 8.85
C LEU A 864 17.82 17.35 9.48
N LYS A 865 17.05 16.25 9.52
CA LYS A 865 17.53 14.94 10.00
C LYS A 865 18.70 14.42 9.18
N THR A 866 18.61 14.53 7.86
CA THR A 866 19.66 14.05 6.93
C THR A 866 20.97 14.82 7.14
N LEU A 867 20.89 16.15 7.26
CA LEU A 867 22.04 17.00 7.54
C LEU A 867 22.60 16.76 8.95
N ALA A 868 21.73 16.67 9.95
CA ALA A 868 22.15 16.47 11.33
C ALA A 868 22.88 15.14 11.53
N ASN A 869 22.34 14.04 10.99
CA ASN A 869 22.94 12.72 11.09
C ASN A 869 24.32 12.62 10.43
N SER A 870 24.51 13.34 9.32
CA SER A 870 25.74 13.23 8.51
C SER A 870 26.82 14.22 8.95
N PHE A 871 26.44 15.40 9.46
CA PHE A 871 27.36 16.52 9.68
C PHE A 871 27.40 17.04 11.11
N ILE A 872 26.32 16.89 11.89
CA ILE A 872 26.20 17.52 13.22
C ILE A 872 26.45 16.52 14.35
N ILE A 873 26.08 15.23 14.19
CA ILE A 873 26.24 14.21 15.25
C ILE A 873 27.67 14.20 15.82
N TYR A 874 28.70 14.31 14.99
CA TYR A 874 30.10 14.20 15.43
C TYR A 874 30.74 15.51 15.91
N ARG A 875 29.96 16.59 16.10
CA ARG A 875 30.45 17.90 16.55
C ARG A 875 29.76 18.35 17.84
N PRO A 876 30.33 18.02 19.02
CA PRO A 876 29.73 18.40 20.30
C PRO A 876 29.63 19.92 20.51
N ASP A 877 30.50 20.72 19.86
CA ASP A 877 30.48 22.19 19.92
C ASP A 877 29.15 22.80 19.40
N GLU A 878 28.45 22.11 18.51
CA GLU A 878 27.19 22.57 17.90
C GLU A 878 25.96 22.18 18.74
N TYR A 879 26.12 21.32 19.75
CA TYR A 879 24.99 20.83 20.56
C TYR A 879 24.40 21.89 21.48
N GLY A 880 25.22 22.86 21.91
CA GLY A 880 24.74 24.02 22.66
C GLY A 880 23.70 24.80 21.86
N GLN A 881 23.93 24.98 20.56
CA GLN A 881 22.96 25.59 19.66
C GLN A 881 21.71 24.72 19.57
N ILE A 882 21.82 23.42 19.28
CA ILE A 882 20.65 22.51 19.22
C ILE A 882 19.75 22.62 20.45
N VAL A 883 20.34 22.66 21.64
CA VAL A 883 19.60 22.84 22.89
C VAL A 883 18.87 24.20 22.88
N ASP A 884 19.56 25.31 22.61
CA ASP A 884 18.94 26.65 22.53
C ASP A 884 17.79 26.71 21.53
N LEU A 885 17.98 26.05 20.39
CA LEU A 885 17.05 26.01 19.27
C LEU A 885 15.77 25.23 19.60
N VAL A 886 15.89 24.05 20.22
CA VAL A 886 14.74 23.27 20.71
C VAL A 886 14.02 24.04 21.82
N MET A 887 14.77 24.67 22.73
CA MET A 887 14.17 25.45 23.82
C MET A 887 13.41 26.67 23.29
N GLY A 888 13.87 27.29 22.19
CA GLY A 888 13.23 28.39 21.47
C GLY A 888 11.87 28.07 20.83
N GLY A 889 11.40 26.82 20.86
CA GLY A 889 10.06 26.45 20.39
C GLY A 889 9.96 26.20 18.90
N PHE A 890 11.07 25.82 18.25
CA PHE A 890 11.06 25.44 16.84
C PHE A 890 10.17 24.20 16.60
N PRO A 891 9.19 24.25 15.68
CA PRO A 891 8.20 23.18 15.56
C PRO A 891 8.69 21.91 14.86
N LEU A 892 9.86 21.93 14.20
CA LEU A 892 10.52 20.71 13.70
C LEU A 892 11.53 20.12 14.71
N SER A 893 11.42 20.52 15.99
CA SER A 893 12.32 20.08 17.06
C SER A 893 12.36 18.56 17.25
N SER A 894 11.27 17.82 16.94
CA SER A 894 11.21 16.37 17.13
C SER A 894 12.31 15.61 16.38
N GLY A 895 12.62 16.02 15.14
CA GLY A 895 13.65 15.34 14.37
C GLY A 895 15.08 15.72 14.74
N VAL A 896 15.28 16.93 15.24
CA VAL A 896 16.59 17.38 15.72
C VAL A 896 16.92 16.78 17.08
N ILE A 897 15.91 16.55 17.94
CA ILE A 897 16.08 15.87 19.25
C ILE A 897 16.63 14.45 19.08
N GLU A 898 16.25 13.73 18.02
CA GLU A 898 16.79 12.39 17.73
C GLU A 898 18.30 12.42 17.47
N CYS A 899 18.81 13.51 16.90
CA CYS A 899 20.22 13.69 16.55
C CYS A 899 21.09 14.19 17.72
N PHE A 900 20.47 14.55 18.85
CA PHE A 900 21.19 14.93 20.06
C PHE A 900 21.67 13.69 20.80
N HIS A 901 23.00 13.47 20.79
CA HIS A 901 23.67 12.34 21.43
C HIS A 901 24.57 12.80 22.59
N PRO A 902 24.02 12.97 23.80
CA PRO A 902 24.77 13.53 24.94
C PRO A 902 26.01 12.70 25.34
N GLU A 903 26.12 11.46 24.86
CA GLU A 903 27.29 10.58 25.01
C GLU A 903 28.58 11.14 24.39
N LEU A 904 28.46 12.05 23.42
CA LEU A 904 29.60 12.67 22.72
C LEU A 904 30.09 13.97 23.38
N LEU A 905 29.39 14.46 24.42
CA LEU A 905 29.79 15.64 25.19
C LEU A 905 30.96 15.31 26.14
N SER A 906 31.81 16.29 26.43
CA SER A 906 32.78 16.13 27.52
C SER A 906 32.07 16.01 28.87
N SER A 907 32.77 15.47 29.88
CA SER A 907 32.19 15.30 31.22
C SER A 907 31.70 16.62 31.85
N ALA A 908 32.36 17.74 31.55
CA ALA A 908 31.98 19.06 32.04
C ALA A 908 30.73 19.60 31.32
N GLU A 909 30.68 19.46 29.99
CA GLU A 909 29.56 19.92 29.16
C GLU A 909 28.31 19.09 29.39
N PHE A 910 28.45 17.78 29.63
CA PHE A 910 27.35 16.90 29.99
C PHE A 910 26.65 17.36 31.26
N VAL A 911 27.43 17.63 32.32
CA VAL A 911 26.91 18.07 33.63
C VAL A 911 26.25 19.44 33.52
N GLU A 912 26.88 20.38 32.82
CA GLU A 912 26.34 21.74 32.64
C GLU A 912 25.06 21.73 31.80
N THR A 913 25.03 20.97 30.70
CA THR A 913 23.84 20.84 29.85
C THR A 913 22.69 20.16 30.58
N PHE A 914 22.96 19.11 31.36
CA PHE A 914 21.96 18.42 32.16
C PHE A 914 21.37 19.33 33.25
N LYS A 915 22.22 20.11 33.94
CA LYS A 915 21.81 21.09 34.94
C LYS A 915 20.91 22.17 34.32
N ARG A 916 21.35 22.73 33.19
CA ARG A 916 20.58 23.73 32.44
C ARG A 916 19.21 23.21 32.02
N LEU A 917 19.12 22.00 31.47
CA LEU A 917 17.84 21.39 31.08
C LEU A 917 16.95 21.10 32.30
N SER A 918 17.55 20.67 33.41
CA SER A 918 16.83 20.43 34.67
C SER A 918 16.20 21.69 35.24
N GLU A 919 16.88 22.84 35.15
CA GLU A 919 16.31 24.13 35.53
C GLU A 919 15.17 24.56 34.59
N MET A 920 15.29 24.28 33.30
CA MET A 920 14.25 24.62 32.31
C MET A 920 12.99 23.76 32.41
N VAL A 921 13.11 22.50 32.86
CA VAL A 921 11.95 21.62 33.12
C VAL A 921 10.97 22.22 34.12
N GLN A 922 11.48 23.01 35.07
CA GLN A 922 10.66 23.63 36.12
C GLN A 922 9.77 24.76 35.59
N LYS A 923 10.04 25.25 34.37
CA LYS A 923 9.21 26.27 33.70
C LYS A 923 8.11 25.58 32.87
N PRO A 924 6.81 25.83 33.13
CA PRO A 924 5.71 25.13 32.46
C PRO A 924 5.75 25.20 30.93
N GLU A 925 6.14 26.34 30.37
CA GLU A 925 6.19 26.60 28.92
C GLU A 925 7.30 25.82 28.20
N LEU A 926 8.34 25.42 28.95
CA LEU A 926 9.55 24.77 28.42
C LEU A 926 9.62 23.29 28.80
N CYS A 927 8.81 22.86 29.77
CA CYS A 927 8.81 21.53 30.39
C CYS A 927 8.78 20.38 29.37
N GLN A 928 7.89 20.44 28.37
CA GLN A 928 7.76 19.39 27.36
C GLN A 928 9.03 19.23 26.52
N ARG A 929 9.64 20.35 26.10
CA ARG A 929 10.82 20.35 25.23
C ARG A 929 12.08 19.94 26.00
N ALA A 930 12.24 20.46 27.21
CA ALA A 930 13.33 20.06 28.10
C ALA A 930 13.24 18.57 28.49
N THR A 931 12.04 18.04 28.74
CA THR A 931 11.83 16.61 29.03
C THR A 931 12.23 15.72 27.84
N ALA A 932 11.92 16.15 26.61
CA ALA A 932 12.30 15.40 25.41
C ALA A 932 13.82 15.33 25.20
N LEU A 933 14.56 16.40 25.51
CA LEU A 933 16.03 16.40 25.49
C LEU A 933 16.62 15.57 26.64
N LEU A 934 16.07 15.69 27.85
CA LEU A 934 16.50 14.90 29.01
C LEU A 934 16.30 13.39 28.79
N ALA A 935 15.30 12.99 28.00
CA ALA A 935 15.08 11.59 27.65
C ALA A 935 16.24 10.96 26.84
N ARG A 936 17.09 11.79 26.20
CA ARG A 936 18.24 11.34 25.42
C ARG A 936 19.49 11.09 26.27
N PHE A 937 19.52 11.59 27.50
CA PHE A 937 20.63 11.32 28.41
C PHE A 937 20.59 9.86 28.85
N SER A 938 21.66 9.11 28.60
CA SER A 938 21.83 7.75 29.12
C SER A 938 23.27 7.61 29.61
N ILE A 939 23.42 7.05 30.81
CA ILE A 939 24.72 6.89 31.46
C ILE A 939 25.39 5.57 31.04
N SER A 940 24.60 4.64 30.49
CA SER A 940 25.04 3.31 30.07
C SER A 940 26.21 3.32 29.09
N TYR A 941 26.44 4.44 28.42
CA TYR A 941 27.45 4.61 27.37
C TYR A 941 28.64 5.50 27.78
N THR A 942 28.62 6.15 28.95
CA THR A 942 29.62 7.14 29.37
C THR A 942 30.43 6.70 30.59
N THR A 943 31.37 5.78 30.40
CA THR A 943 32.29 5.33 31.48
C THR A 943 33.28 6.41 31.94
N ALA A 944 33.38 7.53 31.21
CA ALA A 944 34.35 8.60 31.46
C ALA A 944 33.96 9.59 32.57
N ILE A 945 32.68 9.63 32.99
CA ILE A 945 32.21 10.58 34.01
C ILE A 945 32.43 9.98 35.40
N SER A 946 33.10 10.73 36.28
CA SER A 946 33.35 10.28 37.66
C SER A 946 32.07 10.33 38.52
N PRO A 947 31.88 9.41 39.48
CA PRO A 947 30.74 9.43 40.39
C PRO A 947 30.61 10.74 41.19
N VAL A 948 31.73 11.38 41.51
CA VAL A 948 31.79 12.67 42.21
C VAL A 948 31.16 13.80 41.39
N GLN A 949 31.31 13.80 40.07
CA GLN A 949 30.74 14.82 39.19
C GLN A 949 29.23 14.68 38.99
N LEU A 950 28.68 13.46 39.15
CA LEU A 950 27.24 13.18 39.02
C LEU A 950 26.47 13.45 40.31
N ARG A 951 27.15 13.37 41.47
CA ARG A 951 26.54 13.57 42.79
C ARG A 951 25.73 14.89 42.93
N PRO A 952 26.18 16.05 42.42
CA PRO A 952 25.42 17.30 42.47
C PRO A 952 24.14 17.31 41.61
N LEU A 953 24.00 16.39 40.65
CA LEU A 953 22.82 16.30 39.79
C LEU A 953 21.68 15.50 40.44
N MET A 954 21.98 14.57 41.35
CA MET A 954 20.97 13.73 42.02
C MET A 954 19.87 14.54 42.72
N PRO A 955 20.16 15.61 43.49
CA PRO A 955 19.11 16.44 44.08
C PRO A 955 18.24 17.16 43.02
N LEU A 956 18.83 17.59 41.90
CA LEU A 956 18.09 18.26 40.82
C LEU A 956 17.11 17.29 40.14
N VAL A 957 17.51 16.03 39.95
CA VAL A 957 16.62 14.98 39.42
C VAL A 957 15.43 14.75 40.34
N LEU A 958 15.65 14.68 41.66
CA LEU A 958 14.56 14.52 42.62
C LEU A 958 13.62 15.74 42.62
N ILE A 959 14.15 16.96 42.54
CA ILE A 959 13.33 18.18 42.42
C ILE A 959 12.44 18.11 41.16
N ASN A 960 12.96 17.59 40.06
CA ASN A 960 12.20 17.42 38.82
C ASN A 960 11.10 16.34 38.97
N VAL A 961 11.35 15.27 39.73
CA VAL A 961 10.31 14.27 40.08
C VAL A 961 9.18 14.92 40.85
N THR A 962 9.48 15.83 41.78
CA THR A 962 8.47 16.61 42.52
C THR A 962 7.74 17.59 41.61
N ALA A 963 8.45 18.31 40.73
CA ALA A 963 7.85 19.23 39.77
C ALA A 963 6.89 18.51 38.78
N ALA A 964 7.09 17.21 38.53
CA ALA A 964 6.14 16.41 37.77
C ALA A 964 4.76 16.31 38.42
N THR A 965 4.67 16.41 39.75
CA THR A 965 3.40 16.32 40.48
C THR A 965 2.54 17.58 40.35
N SER A 966 3.14 18.73 40.03
CA SER A 966 2.46 20.01 39.83
C SER A 966 2.14 20.32 38.36
N CYS A 967 2.55 19.47 37.41
CA CYS A 967 2.27 19.65 35.99
C CYS A 967 0.77 19.38 35.66
N THR A 968 0.14 20.28 34.90
CA THR A 968 -1.28 20.19 34.51
C THR A 968 -1.55 19.04 33.53
N ASN A 969 -0.55 18.66 32.72
CA ASN A 969 -0.65 17.54 31.78
C ASN A 969 -0.21 16.22 32.44
N LYS A 970 -1.19 15.39 32.83
CA LYS A 970 -0.97 14.09 33.51
C LYS A 970 -0.08 13.12 32.71
N GLN A 971 -0.14 13.17 31.38
CA GLN A 971 0.65 12.27 30.53
C GLN A 971 2.13 12.69 30.52
N LEU A 972 2.40 13.98 30.33
CA LEU A 972 3.76 14.53 30.39
C LEU A 972 4.39 14.32 31.77
N ALA A 973 3.62 14.55 32.83
CA ALA A 973 4.02 14.28 34.21
C ALA A 973 4.47 12.83 34.44
N SER A 974 3.76 11.87 33.86
CA SER A 974 4.10 10.45 33.99
C SER A 974 5.40 10.07 33.27
N VAL A 975 5.62 10.62 32.07
CA VAL A 975 6.82 10.38 31.25
C VAL A 975 8.04 10.99 31.94
N MET A 976 7.93 12.24 32.38
CA MET A 976 9.00 12.93 33.10
C MET A 976 9.37 12.21 34.39
N ARG A 977 8.38 11.75 35.17
CA ARG A 977 8.61 10.97 36.39
C ARG A 977 9.39 9.68 36.09
N LYS A 978 9.05 8.96 35.02
CA LYS A 978 9.75 7.73 34.61
C LYS A 978 11.21 8.01 34.23
N ILE A 979 11.45 9.04 33.42
CA ILE A 979 12.80 9.43 32.98
C ILE A 979 13.66 9.83 34.18
N CYS A 980 13.17 10.73 35.03
CA CYS A 980 13.92 11.16 36.20
C CYS A 980 14.19 10.04 37.21
N MET A 981 13.24 9.10 37.42
CA MET A 981 13.50 7.92 38.26
C MET A 981 14.61 7.04 37.67
N THR A 982 14.62 6.86 36.35
CA THR A 982 15.66 6.08 35.65
C THR A 982 17.03 6.76 35.82
N HIS A 983 17.13 8.06 35.54
CA HIS A 983 18.39 8.82 35.72
C HIS A 983 18.88 8.80 37.16
N PHE A 984 17.98 8.87 38.15
CA PHE A 984 18.37 8.81 39.55
C PHE A 984 18.96 7.44 39.93
N VAL A 985 18.34 6.35 39.48
CA VAL A 985 18.85 4.99 39.68
C VAL A 985 20.20 4.85 38.97
N ASP A 986 20.31 5.27 37.70
CA ASP A 986 21.56 5.18 36.95
C ASP A 986 22.68 6.00 37.62
N PHE A 987 22.42 7.23 38.10
CA PHE A 987 23.40 8.02 38.86
C PHE A 987 23.84 7.33 40.17
N THR A 988 22.93 6.60 40.81
CA THR A 988 23.17 5.92 42.10
C THR A 988 24.05 4.69 41.94
N PHE A 989 23.90 3.96 40.83
CA PHE A 989 24.65 2.72 40.56
C PHE A 989 25.77 2.88 39.52
N HIS A 990 26.00 4.08 38.97
CA HIS A 990 27.12 4.36 38.08
C HIS A 990 28.45 4.14 38.80
N GLN A 991 29.27 3.22 38.26
CA GLN A 991 30.52 2.76 38.88
C GLN A 991 30.33 2.41 40.36
N TYR A 992 29.28 1.62 40.66
CA TYR A 992 28.98 1.09 41.98
C TYR A 992 30.26 0.57 42.67
N PRO A 993 30.51 0.90 43.95
CA PRO A 993 29.55 1.37 44.97
C PRO A 993 29.56 2.87 45.33
N GLU A 994 30.37 3.73 44.71
CA GLU A 994 30.75 5.05 45.27
C GLU A 994 29.60 6.01 45.63
N ASN A 995 28.48 5.94 44.92
CA ASN A 995 27.31 6.82 45.10
C ASN A 995 26.09 6.13 45.72
N SER A 996 26.18 4.83 46.03
CA SER A 996 25.02 4.04 46.46
C SER A 996 24.47 4.47 47.82
N SER A 997 25.35 4.78 48.78
CA SER A 997 24.99 5.28 50.11
C SER A 997 24.35 6.67 50.05
N HIS A 998 24.90 7.58 49.24
CA HIS A 998 24.35 8.93 49.08
C HIS A 998 23.00 8.93 48.34
N GLY A 999 22.86 8.13 47.28
CA GLY A 999 21.61 7.99 46.54
C GLY A 999 20.49 7.37 47.40
N LEU A 1000 20.82 6.33 48.19
CA LEU A 1000 19.88 5.72 49.15
C LEU A 1000 19.46 6.72 50.24
N GLU A 1001 20.40 7.49 50.79
CA GLU A 1001 20.11 8.52 51.79
C GLU A 1001 19.13 9.57 51.24
N LEU A 1002 19.36 10.07 50.02
CA LEU A 1002 18.48 11.04 49.36
C LEU A 1002 17.09 10.47 49.06
N ALA A 1003 17.00 9.21 48.59
CA ALA A 1003 15.73 8.56 48.31
C ALA A 1003 14.89 8.34 49.59
N LEU A 1004 15.52 7.94 50.70
CA LEU A 1004 14.85 7.76 51.99
C LEU A 1004 14.39 9.11 52.58
N LYS A 1005 15.21 10.16 52.48
CA LYS A 1005 14.81 11.53 52.86
C LYS A 1005 13.63 12.03 52.03
N GLY A 1006 13.63 11.76 50.72
CA GLY A 1006 12.52 12.08 49.83
C GLY A 1006 11.23 11.35 50.18
N CYS A 1007 11.32 10.07 50.56
CA CYS A 1007 10.17 9.27 51.00
C CYS A 1007 9.61 9.79 52.33
N ASN A 1008 10.48 10.20 53.27
CA ASN A 1008 10.07 10.80 54.54
C ASN A 1008 9.34 12.13 54.33
N MET A 1009 9.85 12.99 53.44
CA MET A 1009 9.22 14.26 53.08
C MET A 1009 8.00 14.12 52.15
N GLY A 1010 7.69 12.91 51.66
CA GLY A 1010 6.59 12.65 50.73
C GLY A 1010 6.80 13.24 49.32
N THR A 1011 8.02 13.63 48.97
CA THR A 1011 8.36 14.30 47.70
C THR A 1011 8.76 13.31 46.61
N THR A 1012 9.08 12.06 46.95
CA THR A 1012 9.50 11.02 45.99
C THR A 1012 8.55 9.82 45.95
N PRO A 1013 8.26 9.25 44.77
CA PRO A 1013 7.42 8.06 44.64
C PRO A 1013 8.03 6.80 45.28
N SER A 1014 7.19 5.94 45.84
CA SER A 1014 7.57 4.64 46.43
C SER A 1014 8.25 3.69 45.44
N ALA A 1015 7.93 3.80 44.15
CA ALA A 1015 8.52 3.01 43.09
C ALA A 1015 10.05 3.19 42.97
N LEU A 1016 10.56 4.38 43.31
CA LEU A 1016 12.00 4.68 43.25
C LEU A 1016 12.76 3.87 44.31
N LEU A 1017 12.26 3.83 45.54
CA LEU A 1017 12.87 3.06 46.63
C LEU A 1017 12.85 1.56 46.32
N ASN A 1018 11.74 1.05 45.76
CA ASN A 1018 11.63 -0.34 45.32
C ASN A 1018 12.68 -0.71 44.27
N GLU A 1019 12.92 0.15 43.28
CA GLU A 1019 13.88 -0.12 42.22
C GLU A 1019 15.33 -0.08 42.75
N ILE A 1020 15.65 0.84 43.67
CA ILE A 1020 16.97 0.88 44.32
C ILE A 1020 17.22 -0.41 45.13
N VAL A 1021 16.24 -0.86 45.92
CA VAL A 1021 16.37 -2.11 46.70
C VAL A 1021 16.54 -3.31 45.77
N LYS A 1022 15.75 -3.38 44.70
CA LYS A 1022 15.89 -4.42 43.68
C LYS A 1022 17.27 -4.41 43.05
N GLN A 1023 17.81 -3.25 42.65
CA GLN A 1023 19.15 -3.17 42.08
C GLN A 1023 20.24 -3.59 43.09
N LEU A 1024 20.12 -3.21 44.36
CA LEU A 1024 21.03 -3.68 45.43
C LEU A 1024 21.02 -5.21 45.59
N GLU A 1025 19.84 -5.85 45.50
CA GLU A 1025 19.71 -7.32 45.56
C GLU A 1025 20.51 -8.04 44.44
N HIS A 1026 20.66 -7.40 43.27
CA HIS A 1026 21.37 -7.96 42.11
C HIS A 1026 22.88 -7.66 42.09
N GLN A 1027 23.37 -6.75 42.95
CA GLN A 1027 24.78 -6.36 43.00
C GLN A 1027 25.58 -7.16 44.05
N ARG A 1028 26.89 -7.32 43.81
CA ARG A 1028 27.81 -7.85 44.84
C ARG A 1028 28.21 -6.70 45.76
N VAL A 1029 27.81 -6.78 47.02
CA VAL A 1029 28.08 -5.77 48.06
C VAL A 1029 29.24 -6.27 48.92
N ASP A 1030 30.32 -5.50 48.97
CA ASP A 1030 31.43 -5.77 49.88
C ASP A 1030 31.12 -5.27 51.31
N PRO A 1031 31.80 -5.79 52.35
CA PRO A 1031 31.46 -5.49 53.74
C PRO A 1031 31.48 -3.98 54.07
N LYS A 1032 32.41 -3.23 53.46
CA LYS A 1032 32.55 -1.79 53.65
C LYS A 1032 31.35 -1.02 53.08
N THR A 1033 30.93 -1.34 51.86
CA THR A 1033 29.74 -0.74 51.25
C THR A 1033 28.47 -1.09 52.03
N CYS A 1034 28.35 -2.33 52.52
CA CYS A 1034 27.23 -2.75 53.36
C CYS A 1034 27.13 -1.84 54.61
N PHE A 1035 28.27 -1.52 55.23
CA PHE A 1035 28.32 -0.62 56.37
C PHE A 1035 27.95 0.82 56.03
N ASP A 1036 28.45 1.37 54.92
CA ASP A 1036 28.13 2.72 54.47
C ASP A 1036 26.63 2.88 54.17
N LEU A 1037 25.98 1.82 53.67
CA LEU A 1037 24.52 1.75 53.48
C LEU A 1037 23.76 1.73 54.82
N VAL A 1038 24.20 0.89 55.77
CA VAL A 1038 23.63 0.83 57.13
C VAL A 1038 23.72 2.19 57.82
N ASP A 1039 24.88 2.85 57.74
CA ASP A 1039 25.13 4.16 58.36
C ASP A 1039 24.27 5.26 57.72
N ALA A 1040 24.06 5.20 56.40
CA ALA A 1040 23.16 6.11 55.69
C ALA A 1040 21.69 5.93 56.13
N ILE A 1041 21.23 4.69 56.33
CA ILE A 1041 19.86 4.40 56.79
C ILE A 1041 19.65 4.89 58.23
N ILE A 1042 20.58 4.60 59.14
CA ILE A 1042 20.53 5.05 60.54
C ILE A 1042 20.40 6.57 60.59
N ARG A 1043 21.24 7.31 59.84
CA ARG A 1043 21.19 8.78 59.78
C ARG A 1043 19.81 9.33 59.41
N VAL A 1044 19.11 8.69 58.48
CA VAL A 1044 17.77 9.15 58.04
C VAL A 1044 16.70 8.79 59.04
N LEU A 1045 16.77 7.60 59.65
CA LEU A 1045 15.77 7.13 60.60
C LEU A 1045 15.86 7.89 61.94
N GLU A 1046 17.06 8.17 62.44
CA GLU A 1046 17.26 9.00 63.65
C GLU A 1046 16.76 10.44 63.44
N GLN A 1047 16.96 11.00 62.23
CA GLN A 1047 16.40 12.31 61.87
C GLN A 1047 14.88 12.28 61.76
N ALA A 1048 14.29 11.18 61.27
CA ALA A 1048 12.85 11.02 61.16
C ALA A 1048 12.16 10.94 62.53
N ASP A 1049 12.77 10.26 63.51
CA ASP A 1049 12.25 10.12 64.89
C ASP A 1049 12.11 11.48 65.62
N SER A 1050 12.96 12.45 65.28
CA SER A 1050 12.89 13.81 65.81
C SER A 1050 11.87 14.73 65.13
N SER A 1051 11.26 14.28 64.02
CA SER A 1051 10.39 15.09 63.15
C SER A 1051 8.98 14.50 63.04
N SER A 1052 7.93 15.32 62.89
CA SER A 1052 6.53 14.86 62.75
C SER A 1052 6.22 14.13 61.41
N CYS A 1053 7.24 13.76 60.63
CA CYS A 1053 7.14 13.18 59.28
C CYS A 1053 7.14 11.63 59.24
N PHE A 1054 7.31 10.97 60.39
CA PHE A 1054 7.27 9.51 60.57
C PHE A 1054 6.13 8.75 59.84
N PRO A 1055 4.89 9.27 59.71
CA PRO A 1055 3.79 8.54 59.06
C PRO A 1055 4.00 8.22 57.57
N ASN A 1056 4.88 8.96 56.88
CA ASN A 1056 5.12 8.75 55.45
C ASN A 1056 6.04 7.57 55.16
N LEU A 1057 7.06 7.33 55.99
CA LEU A 1057 7.94 6.17 55.88
C LEU A 1057 7.19 4.86 56.15
N LYS A 1058 6.18 4.88 57.06
CA LYS A 1058 5.33 3.71 57.35
C LYS A 1058 4.58 3.17 56.13
N LYS A 1059 4.25 4.02 55.16
CA LYS A 1059 3.61 3.61 53.89
C LYS A 1059 4.54 2.75 53.01
N HIS A 1060 5.82 2.64 53.36
CA HIS A 1060 6.85 1.88 52.63
C HIS A 1060 7.43 0.71 53.45
N SER A 1061 6.73 0.27 54.50
CA SER A 1061 7.16 -0.80 55.41
C SER A 1061 7.58 -2.08 54.71
N VAL A 1062 6.87 -2.50 53.65
CA VAL A 1062 7.20 -3.71 52.88
C VAL A 1062 8.58 -3.59 52.21
N THR A 1063 8.88 -2.45 51.61
CA THR A 1063 10.16 -2.19 50.93
C THR A 1063 11.30 -2.05 51.93
N LEU A 1064 11.03 -1.36 53.04
CA LEU A 1064 11.98 -1.21 54.14
C LEU A 1064 12.32 -2.56 54.80
N ASN A 1065 11.33 -3.46 54.93
CA ASN A 1065 11.55 -4.82 55.43
C ASN A 1065 12.39 -5.67 54.48
N ARG A 1066 12.19 -5.54 53.16
CA ARG A 1066 13.06 -6.20 52.17
C ARG A 1066 14.49 -5.69 52.24
N LEU A 1067 14.69 -4.37 52.36
CA LEU A 1067 16.01 -3.77 52.54
C LEU A 1067 16.68 -4.23 53.85
N LYS A 1068 15.92 -4.29 54.95
CA LYS A 1068 16.37 -4.85 56.24
C LYS A 1068 16.83 -6.30 56.08
N GLN A 1069 16.03 -7.15 55.44
CA GLN A 1069 16.34 -8.56 55.25
C GLN A 1069 17.58 -8.77 54.36
N PHE A 1070 17.71 -8.00 53.27
CA PHE A 1070 18.90 -8.00 52.42
C PHE A 1070 20.18 -7.62 53.19
N LEU A 1071 20.12 -6.58 54.02
CA LEU A 1071 21.28 -6.15 54.82
C LEU A 1071 21.65 -7.18 55.89
N ILE A 1072 20.68 -7.86 56.50
CA ILE A 1072 20.92 -8.95 57.46
C ILE A 1072 21.65 -10.12 56.79
N GLU A 1073 21.13 -10.60 55.65
CA GLU A 1073 21.69 -11.73 54.91
C GLU A 1073 23.14 -11.46 54.47
N ARG A 1074 23.43 -10.27 53.96
CA ARG A 1074 24.80 -9.90 53.54
C ARG A 1074 25.73 -9.60 54.72
N SER A 1075 25.18 -9.18 55.85
CA SER A 1075 25.95 -9.04 57.07
C SER A 1075 26.37 -10.40 57.66
N SER A 1076 25.52 -11.43 57.60
CA SER A 1076 25.90 -12.77 58.09
C SER A 1076 27.04 -13.45 57.33
N ASP A 1077 27.34 -12.99 56.11
CA ASP A 1077 28.41 -13.53 55.26
C ASP A 1077 29.80 -12.89 55.52
N CYS A 1078 29.91 -11.93 56.45
CA CYS A 1078 31.13 -11.15 56.69
C CYS A 1078 31.66 -11.28 58.14
N ASP A 1079 32.96 -11.50 58.32
CA ASP A 1079 33.63 -11.46 59.64
C ASP A 1079 33.79 -10.01 60.13
N PHE A 1080 32.85 -9.54 60.96
CA PHE A 1080 32.81 -8.14 61.43
C PHE A 1080 33.61 -7.87 62.71
N GLN A 1081 34.09 -6.63 62.85
CA GLN A 1081 34.63 -6.12 64.12
C GLN A 1081 33.51 -5.72 65.09
N GLU A 1082 33.77 -5.76 66.41
CA GLU A 1082 32.78 -5.52 67.48
C GLU A 1082 32.00 -4.19 67.34
N LYS A 1083 32.64 -3.17 66.74
CA LYS A 1083 32.05 -1.84 66.50
C LYS A 1083 31.02 -1.84 65.36
N GLU A 1084 31.16 -2.74 64.40
CA GLU A 1084 30.28 -2.89 63.23
C GLU A 1084 29.03 -3.70 63.60
N SER A 1085 29.19 -4.76 64.40
CA SER A 1085 28.07 -5.53 64.96
C SER A 1085 27.12 -4.67 65.82
N ARG A 1086 27.67 -3.71 66.59
CA ARG A 1086 26.84 -2.76 67.36
C ARG A 1086 25.99 -1.83 66.49
N LYS A 1087 26.47 -1.41 65.32
CA LYS A 1087 25.68 -0.56 64.41
C LYS A 1087 24.56 -1.33 63.73
N ILE A 1088 24.80 -2.58 63.35
CA ILE A 1088 23.76 -3.47 62.80
C ILE A 1088 22.69 -3.73 63.87
N GLN A 1089 23.10 -3.99 65.12
CA GLN A 1089 22.14 -4.13 66.22
C GLN A 1089 21.32 -2.84 66.45
N ASN A 1090 21.95 -1.66 66.41
CA ASN A 1090 21.23 -0.38 66.52
C ASN A 1090 20.21 -0.20 65.38
N LEU A 1091 20.55 -0.57 64.14
CA LEU A 1091 19.62 -0.55 63.01
C LEU A 1091 18.43 -1.50 63.24
N LEU A 1092 18.67 -2.71 63.75
CA LEU A 1092 17.63 -3.70 64.06
C LEU A 1092 16.71 -3.20 65.17
N ASP A 1093 17.24 -2.55 66.19
CA ASP A 1093 16.47 -1.97 67.30
C ASP A 1093 15.59 -0.82 66.79
N ILE A 1094 16.10 0.04 65.89
CA ILE A 1094 15.31 1.11 65.24
C ILE A 1094 14.19 0.53 64.36
N PHE A 1095 14.46 -0.53 63.59
CA PHE A 1095 13.42 -1.21 62.79
C PHE A 1095 12.38 -1.92 63.66
N ALA A 1096 12.78 -2.51 64.79
CA ALA A 1096 11.86 -3.12 65.75
C ALA A 1096 10.97 -2.04 66.41
N HIS A 1097 11.53 -0.86 66.69
CA HIS A 1097 10.75 0.29 67.16
C HIS A 1097 9.73 0.76 66.12
N LEU A 1098 10.14 0.87 64.84
CA LEU A 1098 9.28 1.18 63.69
C LEU A 1098 8.13 0.17 63.48
N GLU A 1099 8.34 -1.11 63.75
CA GLU A 1099 7.32 -2.17 63.65
C GLU A 1099 6.32 -2.15 64.82
N SER A 1100 6.73 -1.63 65.99
CA SER A 1100 5.92 -1.60 67.22
C SER A 1100 4.94 -0.43 67.32
N HIS A 1101 5.10 0.61 66.49
CA HIS A 1101 4.25 1.81 66.39
C HIS A 1101 3.46 1.83 65.08
#